data_AF-A0A8T5W4A6-F1
#
_entry.id   AF-A0A8T5W4A6-F1
#
_cell.length_a   1.000
_cell.length_b   1.000
_cell.length_c   1.000
_cell.angle_alpha   90.00
_cell.angle_beta   90.00
_cell.angle_gamma   90.00
#
_symmetry.space_group_name_H-M   'P 1'
#
loop_
_entity.id
_entity.type
_entity.pdbx_description
1 polymer ?
#
loop_
_entity_poly.entity_id
_entity_poly.type
_entity_poly.pdbx_seq_one_letter_code
_entity_poly.pdbx_strand_id
1 'polypeptide(L)'
;MKQKTQNVLKIPIIILSGFYIFWTYFFYNSYFIKSNFLIPLKWLVHIFSNLRYPHNFSLGRFIPLAGYHLLLLVGLGIICMIAFGMGRKLLKLLRIEGESILESTIFALGLGFGFLSLMIFALGILQLYYTWVVYSVLGILSVFSFFEVKKIRLQKPQLSSSKPRFTIFAMFFWGILGVAAVINLAGALIPESFYDSLVFHLAVPSLYKINHGIKYIETIFMSHFPQNMHMLYTLSLLLGTDILAKLMHWTMGIFVVLLVYTFGRKYFNYRVGLLAAAIFYTIPIVAMQSHVTGVELSLTFFELLAVFALVNWFTINRRDEKPKAVKDGWLIAAAIFSGLAMGVKYIAMYSFLLFAISVFLVTTIVHKEKIKMSFKKTFLFCAVATALFSPWLIKNTIYTNNPINPFLSSILNTKNLYFGSEYIPLDTKFLTKAAKKWGRFPTRNIKEWLIFPWTLTKGGNDSHSFVGPIFLYLLPLLFFLRKDRLIKFLIFLGSAWFLTWSLIATRNLRFFISGLTLFGIMISYLLIKVENEHRYFSKIVIFLVFLMLMNNICWSLVILTTNKDPWGVVLGRESREEYLYRDSIGRNLMPYYYPVVKYINQNLPMDAKILFIGEARGYYCEREFVTTQAEDPHSIVIRLVRFCKDTDELLEKLKSLGITHVLYNRREGYRLKGFKIFDWQDDDYPIFYKFWRNNLKLIYTEKDVYLFEVKYKKEGDKILNYVEIYETPEVDGYIMEARNRIARNEIDQAFNLLQNANKIMPNSAVIHFNLGFVYMKKGDLERAIKECNRSLAFNPYDSEAYLLLGYLYFQKKDLTNASENFKKVIELNPNSAQGHGNLGFVYAEMKKRKAAIEELKMAVKLAPGNENFRNMLTNLQQAYSVEERRK
;
A
#
# COMPACT_ATOMS: atom_id res chain seq x y z
N MET A 1 12.60 49.25 -30.59
CA MET A 1 13.18 48.45 -31.69
C MET A 1 12.37 47.16 -31.88
N LYS A 2 11.30 47.25 -32.69
CA LYS A 2 10.65 46.11 -33.33
C LYS A 2 11.50 45.72 -34.56
N GLN A 3 11.44 44.45 -34.97
CA GLN A 3 12.16 43.79 -36.08
C GLN A 3 13.58 43.28 -35.80
N LYS A 4 13.66 42.00 -35.38
CA LYS A 4 14.55 40.98 -35.99
C LYS A 4 14.26 39.61 -35.37
N THR A 5 13.14 39.00 -35.73
CA THR A 5 12.89 37.56 -35.53
C THR A 5 12.04 37.01 -36.67
N GLN A 6 12.56 37.08 -37.90
CA GLN A 6 12.07 36.25 -39.00
C GLN A 6 13.28 35.58 -39.62
N ASN A 7 13.48 34.32 -39.21
CA ASN A 7 14.07 33.23 -39.98
C ASN A 7 14.09 32.02 -39.06
N VAL A 8 12.98 31.28 -39.08
CA VAL A 8 12.84 29.94 -38.50
C VAL A 8 12.26 29.10 -39.63
N LEU A 9 12.79 27.88 -39.80
CA LEU A 9 12.35 26.89 -40.78
C LEU A 9 10.83 26.95 -40.99
N LYS A 10 10.41 27.38 -42.18
CA LYS A 10 9.04 27.20 -42.68
C LYS A 10 8.84 25.72 -42.99
N ILE A 11 8.63 24.87 -41.98
CA ILE A 11 7.88 23.63 -42.27
C ILE A 11 6.45 24.09 -42.52
N PRO A 12 5.85 23.84 -43.70
CA PRO A 12 4.49 24.25 -43.99
C PRO A 12 3.55 23.70 -42.91
N ILE A 13 2.68 24.55 -42.36
CA ILE A 13 1.64 24.17 -41.37
C ILE A 13 0.84 22.97 -41.86
N ILE A 14 0.67 22.82 -43.17
CA ILE A 14 0.00 21.68 -43.81
C ILE A 14 0.75 20.36 -43.54
N ILE A 15 2.08 20.34 -43.69
CA ILE A 15 2.90 19.16 -43.42
C ILE A 15 2.89 18.82 -41.93
N LEU A 16 2.94 19.84 -41.07
CA LEU A 16 2.89 19.66 -39.60
C LEU A 16 1.52 19.17 -39.12
N SER A 17 0.44 19.76 -39.66
CA SER A 17 -0.93 19.36 -39.37
C SER A 17 -1.17 17.96 -39.88
N GLY A 18 -0.69 17.63 -41.09
CA GLY A 18 -0.73 16.27 -41.64
C GLY A 18 -0.02 15.25 -40.76
N PHE A 19 1.21 15.57 -40.29
CA PHE A 19 1.94 14.69 -39.38
C PHE A 19 1.22 14.50 -38.03
N TYR A 20 0.68 15.59 -37.45
CA TYR A 20 -0.03 15.50 -36.18
C TYR A 20 -1.40 14.81 -36.31
N ILE A 21 -2.10 15.00 -37.42
CA ILE A 21 -3.34 14.28 -37.75
C ILE A 21 -3.02 12.79 -37.91
N PHE A 22 -1.99 12.45 -38.68
CA PHE A 22 -1.52 11.07 -38.81
C PHE A 22 -1.13 10.47 -37.45
N TRP A 23 -0.38 11.21 -36.64
CA TRP A 23 -0.03 10.79 -35.28
C TRP A 23 -1.28 10.59 -34.41
N THR A 24 -2.25 11.50 -34.49
CA THR A 24 -3.51 11.39 -33.74
C THR A 24 -4.31 10.15 -34.16
N TYR A 25 -4.41 9.88 -35.47
CA TYR A 25 -5.06 8.69 -35.99
C TYR A 25 -4.32 7.41 -35.59
N PHE A 26 -3.00 7.37 -35.79
CA PHE A 26 -2.15 6.25 -35.39
C PHE A 26 -2.27 6.00 -33.88
N PHE A 27 -2.17 7.05 -33.06
CA PHE A 27 -2.33 6.99 -31.61
C PHE A 27 -3.70 6.45 -31.25
N TYR A 28 -4.78 6.99 -31.80
CA TYR A 28 -6.13 6.54 -31.50
C TYR A 28 -6.34 5.05 -31.81
N ASN A 29 -5.94 4.61 -33.00
CA ASN A 29 -6.08 3.22 -33.43
C ASN A 29 -5.21 2.26 -32.60
N SER A 30 -3.93 2.62 -32.40
CA SER A 30 -2.98 1.77 -31.68
C SER A 30 -3.14 1.78 -30.16
N TYR A 31 -3.71 2.85 -29.59
CA TYR A 31 -3.80 3.06 -28.14
C TYR A 31 -5.19 2.83 -27.56
N PHE A 32 -6.24 3.32 -28.21
CA PHE A 32 -7.59 3.17 -27.66
C PHE A 32 -8.31 1.95 -28.24
N ILE A 33 -8.28 1.77 -29.56
CA ILE A 33 -8.95 0.64 -30.22
C ILE A 33 -8.22 -0.68 -29.90
N LYS A 34 -6.95 -0.81 -30.31
CA LYS A 34 -6.23 -2.09 -30.19
C LYS A 34 -5.95 -2.54 -28.75
N SER A 35 -5.92 -1.61 -27.78
CA SER A 35 -5.67 -1.92 -26.36
C SER A 35 -6.88 -1.77 -25.45
N ASN A 36 -8.07 -1.50 -25.99
CA ASN A 36 -9.32 -1.40 -25.23
C ASN A 36 -9.23 -0.52 -23.96
N PHE A 37 -8.55 0.63 -24.07
CA PHE A 37 -8.18 1.47 -22.92
C PHE A 37 -9.21 2.57 -22.60
N LEU A 38 -10.20 2.80 -23.47
CA LEU A 38 -11.32 3.69 -23.16
C LEU A 38 -12.19 3.05 -22.08
N ILE A 39 -12.47 3.79 -21.01
CA ILE A 39 -13.39 3.34 -19.98
C ILE A 39 -14.78 3.19 -20.61
N PRO A 40 -15.38 1.99 -20.64
CA PRO A 40 -16.69 1.81 -21.22
C PRO A 40 -17.72 2.61 -20.43
N LEU A 41 -18.70 3.22 -21.11
CA LEU A 41 -19.76 3.99 -20.45
C LEU A 41 -20.48 3.18 -19.35
N LYS A 42 -20.62 1.86 -19.55
CA LYS A 42 -21.18 0.93 -18.56
C LYS A 42 -20.44 0.94 -17.22
N TRP A 43 -19.12 1.15 -17.21
CA TRP A 43 -18.34 1.26 -15.97
C TRP A 43 -18.62 2.56 -15.24
N LEU A 44 -18.78 3.67 -15.96
CA LEU A 44 -19.21 4.94 -15.37
C LEU A 44 -20.61 4.79 -14.78
N VAL A 45 -21.55 4.20 -15.52
CA VAL A 45 -22.90 3.89 -15.01
C VAL A 45 -22.83 3.01 -13.76
N HIS A 46 -21.95 2.00 -13.72
CA HIS A 46 -21.76 1.16 -12.53
C HIS A 46 -21.22 1.94 -11.32
N ILE A 47 -20.23 2.83 -11.52
CA ILE A 47 -19.70 3.71 -10.47
C ILE A 47 -20.82 4.61 -9.91
N PHE A 48 -21.58 5.26 -10.79
CA PHE A 48 -22.67 6.15 -10.40
C PHE A 48 -23.89 5.40 -9.85
N SER A 49 -24.13 4.14 -10.26
CA SER A 49 -25.18 3.31 -9.69
C SER A 49 -24.82 2.78 -8.30
N ASN A 50 -23.53 2.53 -8.02
CA ASN A 50 -23.10 2.10 -6.69
C ASN A 50 -23.17 3.24 -5.66
N LEU A 51 -23.01 4.51 -6.08
CA LEU A 51 -23.36 5.67 -5.23
C LEU A 51 -24.85 5.65 -4.79
N ARG A 52 -25.69 4.94 -5.55
CA ARG A 52 -27.14 4.83 -5.40
C ARG A 52 -27.60 3.70 -4.48
N TYR A 53 -26.71 2.86 -3.90
CA TYR A 53 -27.14 1.86 -2.91
C TYR A 53 -27.79 2.57 -1.69
N PRO A 54 -29.12 2.45 -1.49
CA PRO A 54 -29.86 3.35 -0.60
C PRO A 54 -30.14 2.75 0.79
N HIS A 55 -29.63 1.57 1.11
CA HIS A 55 -29.95 0.96 2.39
C HIS A 55 -28.89 1.37 3.42
N ASN A 56 -29.26 2.31 4.30
CA ASN A 56 -28.56 2.73 5.54
C ASN A 56 -27.83 4.09 5.56
N PHE A 57 -28.21 5.10 4.75
CA PHE A 57 -27.79 6.47 5.09
C PHE A 57 -28.50 6.91 6.38
N SER A 58 -27.73 7.16 7.44
CA SER A 58 -28.23 7.65 8.72
C SER A 58 -27.56 8.98 9.04
N LEU A 59 -28.36 10.03 9.19
CA LEU A 59 -27.91 11.34 9.70
C LEU A 59 -27.20 11.18 11.05
N GLY A 60 -27.66 10.27 11.90
CA GLY A 60 -27.06 9.97 13.20
C GLY A 60 -25.66 9.37 13.12
N ARG A 61 -25.29 8.69 12.02
CA ARG A 61 -23.93 8.20 11.79
C ARG A 61 -23.07 9.21 11.02
N PHE A 62 -23.67 9.91 10.05
CA PHE A 62 -22.96 10.86 9.20
C PHE A 62 -22.47 12.09 9.97
N ILE A 63 -23.30 12.70 10.83
CA ILE A 63 -22.92 13.94 11.54
C ILE A 63 -21.71 13.73 12.45
N PRO A 64 -21.66 12.72 13.34
CA PRO A 64 -20.49 12.48 14.19
C PRO A 64 -19.23 12.17 13.36
N LEU A 65 -19.37 11.40 12.29
CA LEU A 65 -18.24 11.05 11.41
C LEU A 65 -17.70 12.27 10.66
N ALA A 66 -18.59 13.11 10.12
CA ALA A 66 -18.21 14.37 9.47
C ALA A 66 -17.54 15.32 10.48
N GLY A 67 -18.05 15.40 11.72
CA GLY A 67 -17.43 16.13 12.81
C GLY A 67 -16.03 15.62 13.15
N TYR A 68 -15.85 14.29 13.22
CA TYR A 68 -14.55 13.66 13.42
C TYR A 68 -13.56 14.01 12.29
N HIS A 69 -13.97 13.88 11.02
CA HIS A 69 -13.14 14.27 9.89
C HIS A 69 -12.79 15.76 9.88
N LEU A 70 -13.73 16.62 10.28
CA LEU A 70 -13.49 18.06 10.43
C LEU A 70 -12.44 18.34 11.50
N LEU A 71 -12.51 17.67 12.66
CA LEU A 71 -11.50 17.80 13.72
C LEU A 71 -10.10 17.39 13.22
N LEU A 72 -10.00 16.30 12.45
CA LEU A 72 -8.73 15.88 11.84
C LEU A 72 -8.19 16.94 10.86
N LEU A 73 -9.06 17.55 10.05
CA LEU A 73 -8.68 18.63 9.14
C LEU A 73 -8.23 19.89 9.89
N VAL A 74 -8.87 20.23 11.01
CA VAL A 74 -8.43 21.33 11.90
C VAL A 74 -7.05 21.02 12.47
N GLY A 75 -6.83 19.82 12.99
CA GLY A 75 -5.53 19.37 13.49
C GLY A 75 -4.45 19.46 12.42
N LEU A 76 -4.73 19.00 11.20
CA LEU A 76 -3.84 19.14 10.04
C LEU A 76 -3.57 20.62 9.71
N GLY A 77 -4.58 21.48 9.80
CA GLY A 77 -4.44 22.93 9.63
C GLY A 77 -3.47 23.56 10.63
N ILE A 78 -3.54 23.15 11.91
CA ILE A 78 -2.60 23.58 12.95
C ILE A 78 -1.18 23.11 12.63
N ILE A 79 -1.00 21.85 12.21
CA ILE A 79 0.31 21.33 11.79
C ILE A 79 0.87 22.14 10.63
N CYS A 80 0.04 22.45 9.62
CA CYS A 80 0.45 23.27 8.47
C CYS A 80 0.82 24.69 8.89
N MET A 81 0.09 25.28 9.85
CA MET A 81 0.41 26.59 10.42
C MET A 81 1.76 26.57 11.14
N ILE A 82 2.03 25.53 11.94
CA ILE A 82 3.31 25.34 12.62
C ILE A 82 4.45 25.20 11.61
N ALA A 83 4.28 24.32 10.62
CA ALA A 83 5.25 24.13 9.54
C ALA A 83 5.54 25.47 8.85
N PHE A 84 4.50 26.18 8.43
CA PHE A 84 4.64 27.48 7.78
C PHE A 84 5.39 28.50 8.67
N GLY A 85 5.02 28.62 9.95
CA GLY A 85 5.64 29.57 10.89
C GLY A 85 7.13 29.30 11.12
N MET A 86 7.49 28.03 11.36
CA MET A 86 8.88 27.61 11.52
C MET A 86 9.68 27.76 10.22
N GLY A 87 9.09 27.36 9.10
CA GLY A 87 9.71 27.50 7.78
C GLY A 87 9.93 28.95 7.37
N ARG A 88 9.03 29.86 7.72
CA ARG A 88 9.22 31.31 7.54
C ARG A 88 10.45 31.83 8.28
N LYS A 89 10.68 31.36 9.51
CA LYS A 89 11.88 31.72 10.28
C LYS A 89 13.14 31.22 9.57
N LEU A 90 13.11 29.97 9.07
CA LEU A 90 14.21 29.40 8.30
C LEU A 90 14.46 30.15 6.98
N LEU A 91 13.43 30.58 6.26
CA LEU A 91 13.60 31.41 5.06
C LEU A 91 14.29 32.75 5.36
N LYS A 92 13.91 33.42 6.45
CA LYS A 92 14.58 34.65 6.89
C LYS A 92 16.05 34.41 7.21
N LEU A 93 16.39 33.29 7.87
CA LEU A 93 17.78 32.90 8.14
C LEU A 93 18.58 32.65 6.86
N LEU A 94 17.94 32.06 5.84
CA LEU A 94 18.54 31.87 4.50
C LEU A 94 18.56 33.16 3.67
N ARG A 95 17.99 34.27 4.17
CA ARG A 95 17.83 35.55 3.45
C ARG A 95 17.12 35.38 2.11
N ILE A 96 16.14 34.47 2.08
CA ILE A 96 15.32 34.19 0.91
C ILE A 96 14.00 34.93 1.06
N GLU A 97 13.68 35.73 0.03
CA GLU A 97 12.36 36.31 -0.16
C GLU A 97 11.80 35.82 -1.49
N GLY A 98 10.64 35.16 -1.44
CA GLY A 98 9.93 34.77 -2.65
C GLY A 98 9.36 35.99 -3.36
N GLU A 99 9.25 35.94 -4.69
CA GLU A 99 8.70 37.05 -5.49
C GLU A 99 7.17 37.17 -5.35
N SER A 100 6.54 36.17 -4.73
CA SER A 100 5.12 36.17 -4.41
C SER A 100 4.86 35.55 -3.04
N ILE A 101 3.69 35.88 -2.48
CA ILE A 101 3.19 35.24 -1.25
C ILE A 101 3.13 33.73 -1.44
N LEU A 102 2.64 33.25 -2.58
CA LEU A 102 2.49 31.82 -2.83
C LEU A 102 3.83 31.10 -2.91
N GLU A 103 4.84 31.68 -3.57
CA GLU A 103 6.20 31.15 -3.59
C GLU A 103 6.78 31.07 -2.18
N SER A 104 6.71 32.18 -1.43
CA SER A 104 7.21 32.24 -0.06
C SER A 104 6.51 31.22 0.85
N THR A 105 5.20 31.04 0.70
CA THR A 105 4.42 30.07 1.47
C THR A 105 4.83 28.63 1.19
N ILE A 106 5.01 28.26 -0.07
CA ILE A 106 5.36 26.89 -0.44
C ILE A 106 6.78 26.53 0.03
N PHE A 107 7.75 27.44 -0.12
CA PHE A 107 9.09 27.24 0.41
C PHE A 107 9.11 27.19 1.95
N ALA A 108 8.30 28.02 2.62
CA ALA A 108 8.14 27.97 4.07
C ALA A 108 7.56 26.62 4.51
N LEU A 109 6.47 26.16 3.89
CA LEU A 109 5.90 24.84 4.21
C LEU A 109 6.93 23.73 4.02
N GLY A 110 7.71 23.76 2.93
CA GLY A 110 8.81 22.82 2.70
C GLY A 110 9.81 22.77 3.85
N LEU A 111 10.40 23.92 4.22
CA LEU A 111 11.36 23.99 5.32
C LEU A 111 10.73 23.60 6.67
N GLY A 112 9.47 23.98 6.87
CA GLY A 112 8.68 23.68 8.04
C GLY A 112 8.43 22.20 8.26
N PHE A 113 7.97 21.49 7.22
CA PHE A 113 7.75 20.05 7.29
C PHE A 113 9.06 19.27 7.42
N GLY A 114 10.14 19.76 6.80
CA GLY A 114 11.49 19.23 7.05
C GLY A 114 11.89 19.38 8.52
N PHE A 115 11.70 20.58 9.10
CA PHE A 115 11.94 20.83 10.51
C PHE A 115 11.11 19.91 11.42
N LEU A 116 9.79 19.81 11.18
CA LEU A 116 8.91 18.94 11.96
C LEU A 116 9.35 17.47 11.88
N SER A 117 9.73 16.97 10.70
CA SER A 117 10.22 15.59 10.58
C SER A 117 11.48 15.32 11.41
N LEU A 118 12.43 16.25 11.42
CA LEU A 118 13.68 16.12 12.17
C LEU A 118 13.48 16.34 13.67
N MET A 119 12.53 17.19 14.05
CA MET A 119 12.13 17.38 15.45
C MET A 119 11.52 16.10 16.01
N ILE A 120 10.59 15.47 15.27
CA ILE A 120 10.00 14.19 15.70
C ILE A 120 11.07 13.10 15.73
N PHE A 121 11.98 13.05 14.75
CA PHE A 121 13.14 12.16 14.84
C PHE A 121 13.94 12.37 16.13
N ALA A 122 14.24 13.62 16.50
CA ALA A 122 14.98 13.94 17.72
C ALA A 122 14.24 13.50 18.99
N LEU A 123 12.93 13.77 19.09
CA LEU A 123 12.10 13.26 20.20
C LEU A 123 12.11 11.72 20.26
N GLY A 124 12.12 11.07 19.10
CA GLY A 124 12.18 9.62 18.99
C GLY A 124 13.49 9.03 19.49
N ILE A 125 14.63 9.63 19.17
CA ILE A 125 15.94 9.21 19.70
C ILE A 125 16.00 9.41 21.22
N LEU A 126 15.36 10.46 21.73
CA LEU A 126 15.27 10.75 23.17
C LEU A 126 14.24 9.90 23.93
N GLN A 127 13.54 8.96 23.26
CA GLN A 127 12.47 8.14 23.84
C GLN A 127 11.32 8.98 24.44
N LEU A 128 10.90 10.03 23.73
CA LEU A 128 9.88 10.99 24.17
C LEU A 128 8.58 10.96 23.34
N TYR A 129 8.21 9.83 22.73
CA TYR A 129 6.93 9.66 22.03
C TYR A 129 5.76 9.43 22.99
N TYR A 130 5.64 10.32 23.98
CA TYR A 130 4.45 10.44 24.82
C TYR A 130 3.53 11.50 24.22
N THR A 131 2.24 11.18 24.13
CA THR A 131 1.23 12.07 23.54
C THR A 131 1.22 13.46 24.21
N TRP A 132 1.37 13.53 25.54
CA TRP A 132 1.41 14.82 26.27
C TRP A 132 2.66 15.66 25.95
N VAL A 133 3.82 15.02 25.71
CA VAL A 133 5.06 15.72 25.28
C VAL A 133 4.83 16.35 23.92
N VAL A 134 4.29 15.57 22.97
CA VAL A 134 4.01 16.06 21.61
C VAL A 134 2.99 17.19 21.63
N TYR A 135 1.89 17.08 22.38
CA TYR A 135 0.94 18.18 22.52
C TYR A 135 1.57 19.43 23.13
N SER A 136 2.44 19.29 24.13
CA SER A 136 3.13 20.42 24.76
C SER A 136 4.05 21.14 23.78
N VAL A 137 4.87 20.38 23.05
CA VAL A 137 5.78 20.91 22.02
C VAL A 137 4.99 21.60 20.91
N LEU A 138 3.94 20.97 20.38
CA LEU A 138 3.10 21.58 19.35
C LEU A 138 2.33 22.80 19.86
N GLY A 139 1.89 22.80 21.12
CA GLY A 139 1.27 23.95 21.77
C GLY A 139 2.20 25.16 21.74
N ILE A 140 3.44 25.00 22.21
CA ILE A 140 4.46 26.06 22.20
C ILE A 140 4.73 26.54 20.77
N LEU A 141 4.93 25.61 19.83
CA LEU A 141 5.20 25.94 18.44
C LEU A 141 4.00 26.61 17.74
N SER A 142 2.77 26.26 18.11
CA SER A 142 1.56 26.87 17.55
C SER A 142 1.45 28.34 17.93
N VAL A 143 1.72 28.68 19.19
CA VAL A 143 1.74 30.07 19.68
C VAL A 143 2.82 30.88 18.96
N PHE A 144 4.05 30.35 18.88
CA PHE A 144 5.13 30.99 18.14
C PHE A 144 4.76 31.21 16.66
N SER A 145 4.21 30.18 16.01
CA SER A 145 3.87 30.21 14.59
C SER A 145 2.72 31.16 14.30
N PHE A 146 1.75 31.28 15.21
CA PHE A 146 0.67 32.25 15.11
C PHE A 146 1.19 33.69 15.01
N PHE A 147 2.18 34.06 15.83
CA PHE A 147 2.80 35.38 15.73
C PHE A 147 3.58 35.58 14.42
N GLU A 148 4.25 34.55 13.91
CA GLU A 148 4.92 34.64 12.60
C GLU A 148 3.94 34.76 11.43
N VAL A 149 2.77 34.13 11.52
CA VAL A 149 1.68 34.27 10.54
C VAL A 149 1.07 35.67 10.60
N LYS A 150 0.83 36.23 11.80
CA LYS A 150 0.29 37.59 11.96
C LYS A 150 1.22 38.67 11.38
N LYS A 151 2.53 38.42 11.36
CA LYS A 151 3.53 39.31 10.72
C LYS A 151 3.49 39.29 9.19
N ILE A 152 2.68 38.45 8.55
CA ILE A 152 2.51 38.49 7.09
C ILE A 152 1.74 39.77 6.77
N ARG A 153 2.45 40.78 6.28
CA ARG A 153 1.79 41.86 5.56
C ARG A 153 1.32 41.29 4.22
N LEU A 154 0.01 41.43 3.94
CA LEU A 154 -0.53 41.23 2.59
C LEU A 154 0.16 42.24 1.66
N GLN A 155 1.31 41.87 1.10
CA GLN A 155 1.95 42.67 0.08
C GLN A 155 0.98 42.78 -1.09
N LYS A 156 0.71 44.01 -1.55
CA LYS A 156 0.05 44.20 -2.85
C LYS A 156 0.86 43.39 -3.86
N PRO A 157 0.25 42.47 -4.63
CA PRO A 157 0.98 41.58 -5.53
C PRO A 157 1.86 42.42 -6.46
N GLN A 158 3.18 42.30 -6.31
CA GLN A 158 4.18 43.10 -7.02
C GLN A 158 4.34 42.71 -8.51
N LEU A 159 3.54 41.76 -9.01
CA LEU A 159 3.65 41.25 -10.39
C LEU A 159 2.62 41.89 -11.32
N SER A 160 3.14 42.61 -12.32
CA SER A 160 2.41 43.24 -13.43
C SER A 160 2.11 42.32 -14.62
N SER A 161 2.10 40.98 -14.47
CA SER A 161 1.75 40.08 -15.57
C SER A 161 0.35 39.44 -15.41
N SER A 162 -0.62 40.14 -16.02
CA SER A 162 -1.95 39.71 -16.48
C SER A 162 -2.90 38.98 -15.50
N LYS A 163 -3.76 39.76 -14.84
CA LYS A 163 -5.05 39.27 -14.33
C LYS A 163 -6.08 39.16 -15.48
N PRO A 164 -7.15 38.33 -15.37
CA PRO A 164 -7.81 37.92 -14.13
C PRO A 164 -7.84 36.42 -13.83
N ARG A 165 -7.98 36.13 -12.52
CA ARG A 165 -8.16 34.81 -11.88
C ARG A 165 -9.44 34.07 -12.32
N PHE A 166 -10.25 34.67 -13.21
CA PHE A 166 -11.59 34.23 -13.60
C PHE A 166 -11.74 34.17 -15.13
N THR A 167 -10.71 33.74 -15.86
CA THR A 167 -10.92 33.33 -17.25
C THR A 167 -11.64 31.98 -17.29
N ILE A 168 -12.43 31.72 -18.34
CA ILE A 168 -13.04 30.39 -18.56
C ILE A 168 -11.97 29.30 -18.48
N PHE A 169 -10.79 29.55 -19.06
CA PHE A 169 -9.63 28.66 -18.95
C PHE A 169 -9.24 28.39 -17.48
N ALA A 170 -9.09 29.44 -16.67
CA ALA A 170 -8.69 29.28 -15.27
C ALA A 170 -9.78 28.56 -14.45
N MET A 171 -11.04 28.97 -14.57
CA MET A 171 -12.17 28.33 -13.87
C MET A 171 -12.26 26.84 -14.21
N PHE A 172 -12.06 26.51 -15.48
CA PHE A 172 -12.07 25.14 -15.97
C PHE A 172 -10.97 24.28 -15.35
N PHE A 173 -9.70 24.69 -15.42
CA PHE A 173 -8.60 23.91 -14.84
C PHE A 173 -8.61 23.88 -13.31
N TRP A 174 -9.09 24.94 -12.65
CA TRP A 174 -9.38 24.90 -11.22
C TRP A 174 -10.51 23.92 -10.90
N GLY A 175 -11.54 23.84 -11.73
CA GLY A 175 -12.61 22.85 -11.61
C GLY A 175 -12.08 21.42 -11.72
N ILE A 176 -11.23 21.13 -12.72
CA ILE A 176 -10.57 19.82 -12.87
C ILE A 176 -9.74 19.46 -11.63
N LEU A 177 -8.92 20.40 -11.16
CA LEU A 177 -8.11 20.21 -9.95
C LEU A 177 -8.97 20.01 -8.71
N GLY A 178 -10.07 20.76 -8.58
CA GLY A 178 -11.02 20.65 -7.48
C GLY A 178 -11.71 19.28 -7.46
N VAL A 179 -12.20 18.81 -8.61
CA VAL A 179 -12.80 17.47 -8.75
C VAL A 179 -11.79 16.39 -8.39
N ALA A 180 -10.57 16.45 -8.94
CA ALA A 180 -9.51 15.49 -8.59
C ALA A 180 -9.16 15.55 -7.08
N ALA A 181 -9.11 16.74 -6.48
CA ALA A 181 -8.81 16.90 -5.06
C ALA A 181 -9.90 16.31 -4.17
N VAL A 182 -11.18 16.50 -4.51
CA VAL A 182 -12.32 15.92 -3.77
C VAL A 182 -12.33 14.40 -3.87
N ILE A 183 -12.12 13.85 -5.06
CA ILE A 183 -12.03 12.39 -5.26
C ILE A 183 -10.87 11.83 -4.42
N ASN A 184 -9.70 12.48 -4.49
CA ASN A 184 -8.53 12.03 -3.75
C ASN A 184 -8.70 12.19 -2.24
N LEU A 185 -9.40 13.23 -1.79
CA LEU A 185 -9.73 13.45 -0.38
C LEU A 185 -10.68 12.36 0.14
N ALA A 186 -11.69 11.97 -0.64
CA ALA A 186 -12.56 10.86 -0.27
C ALA A 186 -11.77 9.57 -0.03
N GLY A 187 -10.80 9.28 -0.90
CA GLY A 187 -9.85 8.17 -0.70
C GLY A 187 -8.94 8.34 0.53
N ALA A 188 -8.57 9.57 0.89
CA ALA A 188 -7.75 9.87 2.07
C ALA A 188 -8.52 9.73 3.41
N LEU A 189 -9.85 9.90 3.40
CA LEU A 189 -10.70 9.90 4.60
C LEU A 189 -11.09 8.51 5.10
N ILE A 190 -10.87 7.45 4.32
CA ILE A 190 -11.18 6.07 4.74
C ILE A 190 -10.02 5.43 5.53
N PRO A 191 -10.29 4.40 6.35
CA PRO A 191 -9.24 3.65 7.05
C PRO A 191 -8.14 3.14 6.12
N GLU A 192 -6.90 3.14 6.60
CA GLU A 192 -5.78 2.65 5.80
C GLU A 192 -5.84 1.13 5.67
N SER A 193 -5.57 0.66 4.47
CA SER A 193 -5.77 -0.74 4.12
C SER A 193 -4.93 -1.13 2.89
N PHE A 194 -4.05 -0.24 2.43
CA PHE A 194 -3.01 -0.54 1.45
C PHE A 194 -1.91 -1.41 2.09
N TYR A 195 -1.43 -2.42 1.36
CA TYR A 195 -0.54 -3.44 1.92
C TYR A 195 0.78 -2.85 2.46
N ASP A 196 1.55 -2.13 1.63
CA ASP A 196 2.81 -1.51 2.05
C ASP A 196 2.61 -0.55 3.23
N SER A 197 1.46 0.14 3.26
CA SER A 197 1.09 1.03 4.36
C SER A 197 1.04 0.27 5.68
N LEU A 198 0.36 -0.87 5.68
CA LEU A 198 0.18 -1.68 6.89
C LEU A 198 1.39 -2.51 7.28
N VAL A 199 2.32 -2.78 6.36
CA VAL A 199 3.53 -3.58 6.62
C VAL A 199 4.67 -2.72 7.16
N PHE A 200 4.89 -1.52 6.63
CA PHE A 200 6.02 -0.69 7.08
C PHE A 200 5.77 0.82 7.14
N HIS A 201 4.95 1.41 6.26
CA HIS A 201 4.79 2.88 6.32
C HIS A 201 4.09 3.37 7.59
N LEU A 202 3.15 2.58 8.14
CA LEU A 202 2.48 2.86 9.41
C LEU A 202 2.87 1.88 10.51
N ALA A 203 3.19 0.62 10.19
CA ALA A 203 3.61 -0.36 11.20
C ALA A 203 4.89 0.07 11.94
N VAL A 204 5.89 0.60 11.23
CA VAL A 204 7.12 1.07 11.88
C VAL A 204 6.87 2.29 12.78
N PRO A 205 6.18 3.36 12.33
CA PRO A 205 5.71 4.42 13.22
C PRO A 205 4.88 3.94 14.41
N SER A 206 4.00 2.95 14.20
CA SER A 206 3.19 2.36 15.28
C SER A 206 4.06 1.68 16.32
N LEU A 207 5.03 0.86 15.90
CA LEU A 207 6.02 0.25 16.80
C LEU A 207 6.84 1.29 17.56
N TYR A 208 7.24 2.39 16.92
CA TYR A 208 7.93 3.47 17.62
C TYR A 208 7.02 4.15 18.65
N LYS A 209 5.74 4.37 18.33
CA LYS A 209 4.75 4.90 19.27
C LYS A 209 4.58 3.97 20.47
N ILE A 210 4.42 2.67 20.24
CA ILE A 210 4.28 1.64 21.30
C ILE A 210 5.51 1.63 22.21
N ASN A 211 6.70 1.80 21.65
CA ASN A 211 7.97 1.80 22.40
C ASN A 211 8.38 3.19 22.92
N HIS A 212 7.54 4.21 22.80
CA HIS A 212 7.84 5.60 23.18
C HIS A 212 9.07 6.22 22.50
N GLY A 213 9.58 5.67 21.41
CA GLY A 213 10.72 6.21 20.66
C GLY A 213 11.19 5.34 19.50
N ILE A 214 12.25 5.79 18.82
CA ILE A 214 12.85 5.05 17.71
C ILE A 214 13.65 3.88 18.29
N LYS A 215 13.23 2.65 17.97
CA LYS A 215 13.87 1.41 18.39
C LYS A 215 14.46 0.67 17.19
N TYR A 216 15.42 -0.21 17.44
CA TYR A 216 15.86 -1.17 16.43
C TYR A 216 14.75 -2.18 16.15
N ILE A 217 14.35 -2.33 14.88
CA ILE A 217 13.33 -3.29 14.43
C ILE A 217 13.99 -4.22 13.41
N GLU A 218 14.42 -5.37 13.90
CA GLU A 218 15.19 -6.34 13.12
C GLU A 218 14.40 -6.92 11.94
N THR A 219 13.12 -7.23 12.14
CA THR A 219 12.35 -8.05 11.19
C THR A 219 11.68 -7.28 10.06
N ILE A 220 11.75 -5.94 10.12
CA ILE A 220 11.24 -5.06 9.06
C ILE A 220 12.44 -4.25 8.56
N PHE A 221 13.15 -4.76 7.55
CA PHE A 221 14.38 -4.13 7.08
C PHE A 221 14.16 -2.69 6.55
N MET A 222 12.96 -2.38 6.06
CA MET A 222 12.56 -1.02 5.68
C MET A 222 12.57 -0.03 6.85
N SER A 223 12.62 -0.51 8.10
CA SER A 223 12.83 0.33 9.30
C SER A 223 14.20 1.02 9.31
N HIS A 224 15.16 0.49 8.56
CA HIS A 224 16.52 1.03 8.40
C HIS A 224 16.65 1.94 7.18
N PHE A 225 15.57 2.17 6.43
CA PHE A 225 15.59 3.16 5.37
C PHE A 225 15.47 4.56 5.98
N PRO A 226 15.78 5.62 5.23
CA PRO A 226 15.49 6.98 5.67
C PRO A 226 13.98 7.18 5.82
N GLN A 227 13.53 7.83 6.89
CA GLN A 227 12.11 7.84 7.26
C GLN A 227 11.53 9.23 7.60
N ASN A 228 11.99 10.33 6.97
CA ASN A 228 11.48 11.68 7.23
C ASN A 228 9.94 11.76 7.14
N MET A 229 9.33 11.18 6.10
CA MET A 229 7.86 11.15 5.99
C MET A 229 7.21 10.27 7.08
N HIS A 230 7.87 9.19 7.50
CA HIS A 230 7.35 8.33 8.56
C HIS A 230 7.42 9.02 9.93
N MET A 231 8.33 9.97 10.15
CA MET A 231 8.31 10.82 11.35
C MET A 231 7.05 11.69 11.36
N LEU A 232 6.61 12.20 10.20
CA LEU A 232 5.33 12.90 10.10
C LEU A 232 4.14 11.95 10.30
N TYR A 233 4.23 10.68 9.87
CA TYR A 233 3.23 9.68 10.22
C TYR A 233 3.22 9.35 11.70
N THR A 234 4.37 9.26 12.34
CA THR A 234 4.48 9.06 13.79
C THR A 234 3.79 10.20 14.53
N LEU A 235 4.02 11.45 14.10
CA LEU A 235 3.28 12.62 14.60
C LEU A 235 1.76 12.46 14.42
N SER A 236 1.30 12.09 13.22
CA SER A 236 -0.12 11.87 12.97
C SER A 236 -0.73 10.77 13.87
N LEU A 237 -0.01 9.67 14.10
CA LEU A 237 -0.47 8.56 14.95
C LEU A 237 -0.43 8.91 16.46
N LEU A 238 0.42 9.84 16.87
CA LEU A 238 0.46 10.35 18.25
C LEU A 238 -0.68 11.33 18.56
N LEU A 239 -1.19 12.02 17.53
CA LEU A 239 -2.27 13.02 17.64
C LEU A 239 -3.66 12.51 17.24
N GLY A 240 -3.72 11.39 16.52
CA GLY A 240 -4.94 10.89 15.91
C GLY A 240 -4.76 9.48 15.34
N THR A 241 -5.37 9.21 14.19
CA THR A 241 -5.36 7.88 13.56
C THR A 241 -4.60 7.86 12.23
N ASP A 242 -4.52 6.69 11.60
CA ASP A 242 -4.15 6.49 10.20
C ASP A 242 -4.76 7.53 9.23
N ILE A 243 -6.00 7.94 9.44
CA ILE A 243 -6.67 8.93 8.58
C ILE A 243 -5.93 10.27 8.62
N LEU A 244 -5.42 10.70 9.77
CA LEU A 244 -4.59 11.91 9.85
C LEU A 244 -3.25 11.73 9.12
N ALA A 245 -2.68 10.52 9.12
CA ALA A 245 -1.47 10.20 8.35
C ALA A 245 -1.76 10.23 6.83
N LYS A 246 -2.91 9.71 6.39
CA LYS A 246 -3.38 9.80 5.00
C LYS A 246 -3.63 11.24 4.57
N LEU A 247 -4.30 12.04 5.41
CA LEU A 247 -4.52 13.47 5.18
C LEU A 247 -3.20 14.24 5.10
N MET A 248 -2.20 13.91 5.94
CA MET A 248 -0.85 14.45 5.85
C MET A 248 -0.22 14.16 4.47
N HIS A 249 -0.30 12.92 3.99
CA HIS A 249 0.24 12.54 2.68
C HIS A 249 -0.52 13.19 1.52
N TRP A 250 -1.86 13.21 1.56
CA TRP A 250 -2.72 13.88 0.60
C TRP A 250 -2.37 15.38 0.49
N THR A 251 -2.09 16.03 1.63
CA THR A 251 -1.67 17.43 1.69
C THR A 251 -0.34 17.66 0.98
N MET A 252 0.60 16.71 1.02
CA MET A 252 1.83 16.78 0.22
C MET A 252 1.51 16.79 -1.29
N GLY A 253 0.51 16.02 -1.73
CA GLY A 253 -0.01 16.08 -3.10
C GLY A 253 -0.52 17.46 -3.48
N ILE A 254 -1.33 18.08 -2.62
CA ILE A 254 -1.82 19.45 -2.82
C ILE A 254 -0.67 20.46 -2.88
N PHE A 255 0.35 20.31 -2.04
CA PHE A 255 1.53 21.17 -2.09
C PHE A 255 2.33 20.99 -3.38
N VAL A 256 2.45 19.78 -3.93
CA VAL A 256 3.04 19.58 -5.26
C VAL A 256 2.25 20.30 -6.35
N VAL A 257 0.91 20.25 -6.31
CA VAL A 257 0.04 20.98 -7.25
C VAL A 257 0.29 22.48 -7.18
N LEU A 258 0.31 23.05 -5.96
CA LEU A 258 0.58 24.46 -5.74
C LEU A 258 2.00 24.84 -6.17
N LEU A 259 2.98 23.97 -5.93
CA LEU A 259 4.37 24.13 -6.30
C LEU A 259 4.54 24.19 -7.82
N VAL A 260 3.97 23.23 -8.55
CA VAL A 260 3.97 23.19 -10.02
C VAL A 260 3.27 24.42 -10.61
N TYR A 261 2.11 24.80 -10.07
CA TYR A 261 1.41 26.01 -10.48
C TYR A 261 2.26 27.27 -10.27
N THR A 262 2.90 27.39 -9.11
CA THR A 262 3.72 28.56 -8.75
C THR A 262 4.97 28.66 -9.64
N PHE A 263 5.66 27.54 -9.84
CA PHE A 263 6.80 27.45 -10.75
C PHE A 263 6.41 27.88 -12.17
N GLY A 264 5.35 27.28 -12.72
CA GLY A 264 4.89 27.57 -14.07
C GLY A 264 4.42 29.02 -14.24
N ARG A 265 3.72 29.56 -13.24
CA ARG A 265 3.29 30.96 -13.23
C ARG A 265 4.45 31.94 -13.20
N LYS A 266 5.47 31.67 -12.37
CA LYS A 266 6.62 32.57 -12.17
C LYS A 266 7.48 32.68 -13.44
N TYR A 267 7.85 31.54 -14.03
CA TYR A 267 8.78 31.52 -15.15
C TYR A 267 8.13 31.64 -16.53
N PHE A 268 6.84 31.31 -16.63
CA PHE A 268 6.09 31.38 -17.89
C PHE A 268 4.86 32.28 -17.71
N ASN A 269 3.71 31.68 -17.43
CA ASN A 269 2.46 32.39 -17.17
C ASN A 269 1.48 31.47 -16.41
N TYR A 270 0.38 32.03 -15.91
CA TYR A 270 -0.58 31.27 -15.10
C TYR A 270 -1.23 30.10 -15.87
N ARG A 271 -1.36 30.18 -17.20
CA ARG A 271 -1.97 29.11 -18.01
C ARG A 271 -1.08 27.88 -18.04
N VAL A 272 0.23 28.08 -18.21
CA VAL A 272 1.23 27.00 -18.14
C VAL A 272 1.22 26.35 -16.76
N GLY A 273 1.20 27.15 -15.69
CA GLY A 273 1.12 26.65 -14.32
C GLY A 273 -0.13 25.80 -14.05
N LEU A 274 -1.32 26.29 -14.44
CA LEU A 274 -2.58 25.57 -14.20
C LEU A 274 -2.65 24.27 -15.00
N LEU A 275 -2.28 24.33 -16.28
CA LEU A 275 -2.28 23.15 -17.14
C LEU A 275 -1.30 22.09 -16.62
N ALA A 276 -0.09 22.49 -16.24
CA ALA A 276 0.91 21.55 -15.71
C ALA A 276 0.44 20.90 -14.40
N ALA A 277 -0.17 21.69 -13.52
CA ALA A 277 -0.73 21.21 -12.26
C ALA A 277 -1.89 20.21 -12.51
N ALA A 278 -2.80 20.51 -13.45
CA ALA A 278 -3.90 19.63 -13.82
C ALA A 278 -3.42 18.33 -14.49
N ILE A 279 -2.44 18.42 -15.38
CA ILE A 279 -1.79 17.24 -15.98
C ILE A 279 -1.23 16.36 -14.88
N PHE A 280 -0.42 16.92 -13.97
CA PHE A 280 0.22 16.15 -12.92
C PHE A 280 -0.81 15.46 -12.00
N TYR A 281 -1.77 16.21 -11.48
CA TYR A 281 -2.65 15.71 -10.41
C TYR A 281 -3.71 14.72 -10.88
N THR A 282 -4.03 14.73 -12.19
CA THR A 282 -4.94 13.76 -12.78
C THR A 282 -4.25 12.46 -13.17
N ILE A 283 -2.92 12.37 -13.18
CA ILE A 283 -2.20 11.13 -13.49
C ILE A 283 -2.72 9.98 -12.58
N PRO A 284 -3.16 8.83 -13.13
CA PRO A 284 -3.77 7.77 -12.32
C PRO A 284 -2.89 7.24 -11.19
N ILE A 285 -1.57 7.09 -11.42
CA ILE A 285 -0.64 6.70 -10.34
C ILE A 285 -0.53 7.79 -9.26
N VAL A 286 -0.61 9.09 -9.60
CA VAL A 286 -0.59 10.19 -8.63
C VAL A 286 -1.88 10.20 -7.80
N ALA A 287 -3.03 9.98 -8.44
CA ALA A 287 -4.30 9.83 -7.74
C ALA A 287 -4.28 8.64 -6.78
N MET A 288 -3.82 7.46 -7.22
CA MET A 288 -3.65 6.28 -6.36
C MET A 288 -2.76 6.58 -5.14
N GLN A 289 -1.60 7.23 -5.35
CA GLN A 289 -0.70 7.59 -4.25
C GLN A 289 -1.31 8.65 -3.31
N SER A 290 -2.28 9.43 -3.77
CA SER A 290 -2.98 10.41 -2.94
C SER A 290 -3.96 9.78 -1.95
N HIS A 291 -4.35 8.52 -2.16
CA HIS A 291 -5.32 7.79 -1.32
C HIS A 291 -4.68 6.96 -0.20
N VAL A 292 -3.36 6.83 -0.15
CA VAL A 292 -2.64 5.91 0.74
C VAL A 292 -1.50 6.62 1.45
N THR A 293 -1.03 6.06 2.56
CA THR A 293 0.20 6.49 3.24
C THR A 293 1.45 5.97 2.54
N GLY A 294 1.69 6.49 1.33
CA GLY A 294 2.94 6.29 0.58
C GLY A 294 4.04 7.24 1.04
N VAL A 295 5.09 7.44 0.25
CA VAL A 295 6.08 8.51 0.50
C VAL A 295 6.36 9.35 -0.74
N GLU A 296 5.83 8.93 -1.88
CA GLU A 296 6.17 9.43 -3.20
C GLU A 296 5.78 10.90 -3.42
N LEU A 297 4.65 11.35 -2.85
CA LEU A 297 4.24 12.75 -2.99
C LEU A 297 5.11 13.68 -2.13
N SER A 298 5.51 13.23 -0.94
CA SER A 298 6.46 13.97 -0.09
C SER A 298 7.86 14.03 -0.71
N LEU A 299 8.32 12.92 -1.31
CA LEU A 299 9.56 12.88 -2.08
C LEU A 299 9.51 13.86 -3.26
N THR A 300 8.43 13.79 -4.05
CA THR A 300 8.20 14.69 -5.18
C THR A 300 8.20 16.16 -4.74
N PHE A 301 7.57 16.46 -3.60
CA PHE A 301 7.53 17.81 -3.06
C PHE A 301 8.91 18.36 -2.74
N PHE A 302 9.73 17.62 -1.99
CA PHE A 302 11.09 18.06 -1.65
C PHE A 302 12.01 18.12 -2.88
N GLU A 303 11.96 17.14 -3.77
CA GLU A 303 12.78 17.18 -4.97
C GLU A 303 12.41 18.34 -5.90
N LEU A 304 11.12 18.64 -6.07
CA LEU A 304 10.71 19.82 -6.85
C LEU A 304 11.04 21.15 -6.18
N LEU A 305 10.99 21.22 -4.84
CA LEU A 305 11.46 22.40 -4.12
C LEU A 305 12.97 22.60 -4.34
N ALA A 306 13.75 21.52 -4.36
CA ALA A 306 15.17 21.57 -4.70
C ALA A 306 15.38 22.07 -6.14
N VAL A 307 14.62 21.56 -7.11
CA VAL A 307 14.66 22.05 -8.50
C VAL A 307 14.26 23.52 -8.57
N PHE A 308 13.19 23.93 -7.90
CA PHE A 308 12.73 25.32 -7.94
C PHE A 308 13.76 26.26 -7.32
N ALA A 309 14.34 25.91 -6.16
CA ALA A 309 15.43 26.67 -5.56
C ALA A 309 16.67 26.74 -6.49
N LEU A 310 17.03 25.63 -7.14
CA LEU A 310 18.13 25.58 -8.11
C LEU A 310 17.86 26.47 -9.34
N VAL A 311 16.62 26.50 -9.84
CA VAL A 311 16.21 27.38 -10.94
C VAL A 311 16.19 28.85 -10.50
N ASN A 312 15.75 29.15 -9.28
CA ASN A 312 15.85 30.50 -8.70
C ASN A 312 17.31 30.95 -8.67
N TRP A 313 18.20 30.11 -8.15
CA TRP A 313 19.64 30.36 -8.14
C TRP A 313 20.24 30.55 -9.55
N PHE A 314 19.88 29.67 -10.49
CA PHE A 314 20.30 29.73 -11.90
C PHE A 314 19.84 31.00 -12.61
N THR A 315 18.62 31.49 -12.32
CA THR A 315 18.01 32.62 -13.03
C THR A 315 18.41 33.99 -12.46
N ILE A 316 18.77 34.09 -11.18
CA ILE A 316 19.16 35.36 -10.54
C ILE A 316 20.34 36.06 -11.26
N ASN A 317 21.26 35.31 -11.84
CA ASN A 317 22.40 35.88 -12.58
C ASN A 317 22.01 36.60 -13.89
N ARG A 318 20.76 36.49 -14.33
CA ARG A 318 20.30 37.12 -15.58
C ARG A 318 19.50 38.40 -15.36
N ARG A 319 19.03 38.70 -14.15
CA ARG A 319 18.04 39.77 -13.93
C ARG A 319 18.37 40.82 -12.87
N ASP A 320 19.23 40.60 -11.88
CA ASP A 320 19.42 41.61 -10.81
C ASP A 320 20.84 41.62 -10.18
N GLU A 321 21.26 42.81 -9.72
CA GLU A 321 22.35 43.05 -8.76
C GLU A 321 21.98 42.60 -7.33
N LYS A 322 21.33 41.44 -7.17
CA LYS A 322 20.95 40.94 -5.84
C LYS A 322 22.21 40.63 -5.02
N PRO A 323 22.23 40.96 -3.71
CA PRO A 323 23.37 40.70 -2.83
C PRO A 323 23.79 39.23 -2.87
N LYS A 324 25.10 38.97 -2.80
CA LYS A 324 25.68 37.61 -2.78
C LYS A 324 25.00 36.68 -1.77
N ALA A 325 24.63 37.21 -0.60
CA ALA A 325 23.96 36.47 0.46
C ALA A 325 22.61 35.85 0.02
N VAL A 326 21.86 36.52 -0.86
CA VAL A 326 20.58 35.99 -1.40
C VAL A 326 20.85 34.87 -2.41
N LYS A 327 21.92 34.99 -3.20
CA LYS A 327 22.34 33.95 -4.17
C LYS A 327 22.76 32.68 -3.41
N ASP A 328 23.58 32.82 -2.38
CA ASP A 328 24.01 31.69 -1.56
C ASP A 328 22.81 31.04 -0.84
N GLY A 329 21.82 31.84 -0.41
CA GLY A 329 20.57 31.35 0.18
C GLY A 329 19.82 30.33 -0.69
N TRP A 330 19.59 30.62 -1.98
CA TRP A 330 18.88 29.70 -2.87
C TRP A 330 19.64 28.40 -3.15
N LEU A 331 20.98 28.46 -3.24
CA LEU A 331 21.80 27.26 -3.39
C LEU A 331 21.73 26.38 -2.13
N ILE A 332 21.78 27.00 -0.95
CA ILE A 332 21.63 26.30 0.34
C ILE A 332 20.21 25.71 0.47
N ALA A 333 19.17 26.45 0.08
CA ALA A 333 17.80 25.91 0.07
C ALA A 333 17.68 24.69 -0.85
N ALA A 334 18.26 24.73 -2.05
CA ALA A 334 18.28 23.58 -2.95
C ALA A 334 18.98 22.37 -2.30
N ALA A 335 20.09 22.60 -1.60
CA ALA A 335 20.79 21.56 -0.86
C ALA A 335 19.97 20.98 0.30
N ILE A 336 19.32 21.85 1.10
CA ILE A 336 18.44 21.42 2.21
C ILE A 336 17.33 20.51 1.68
N PHE A 337 16.60 20.94 0.63
CA PHE A 337 15.52 20.14 0.08
C PHE A 337 16.01 18.84 -0.56
N SER A 338 17.19 18.84 -1.18
CA SER A 338 17.82 17.61 -1.68
C SER A 338 18.18 16.65 -0.55
N GLY A 339 18.69 17.15 0.58
CA GLY A 339 18.96 16.36 1.78
C GLY A 339 17.68 15.80 2.42
N LEU A 340 16.64 16.62 2.53
CA LEU A 340 15.33 16.19 3.02
C LEU A 340 14.70 15.11 2.14
N ALA A 341 14.85 15.22 0.81
CA ALA A 341 14.40 14.21 -0.15
C ALA A 341 15.14 12.87 0.03
N MET A 342 16.47 12.89 0.21
CA MET A 342 17.24 11.68 0.56
C MET A 342 16.78 11.09 1.89
N GLY A 343 16.42 11.94 2.85
CA GLY A 343 15.83 11.52 4.12
C GLY A 343 14.43 10.91 4.01
N VAL A 344 13.73 11.04 2.87
CA VAL A 344 12.46 10.35 2.61
C VAL A 344 12.69 8.95 2.04
N LYS A 345 13.63 8.80 1.09
CA LYS A 345 13.90 7.53 0.39
C LYS A 345 15.25 7.55 -0.30
N TYR A 346 15.98 6.44 -0.25
CA TYR A 346 17.29 6.30 -0.92
C TYR A 346 17.28 6.59 -2.42
N ILE A 347 16.14 6.41 -3.10
CA ILE A 347 16.01 6.71 -4.54
C ILE A 347 16.35 8.18 -4.86
N ALA A 348 16.20 9.10 -3.91
CA ALA A 348 16.55 10.51 -4.09
C ALA A 348 18.06 10.77 -4.17
N MET A 349 18.91 9.76 -3.88
CA MET A 349 20.35 9.88 -4.13
C MET A 349 20.66 10.14 -5.60
N TYR A 350 19.84 9.62 -6.52
CA TYR A 350 20.02 9.86 -7.96
C TYR A 350 19.75 11.32 -8.34
N SER A 351 18.65 11.90 -7.82
CA SER A 351 18.33 13.31 -8.05
C SER A 351 19.33 14.22 -7.36
N PHE A 352 19.79 13.88 -6.16
CA PHE A 352 20.89 14.57 -5.47
C PHE A 352 22.17 14.66 -6.33
N LEU A 353 22.64 13.53 -6.87
CA LEU A 353 23.83 13.52 -7.74
C LEU A 353 23.60 14.36 -9.00
N LEU A 354 22.42 14.24 -9.61
CA LEU A 354 22.05 15.05 -10.78
C LEU A 354 22.04 16.56 -10.46
N PHE A 355 21.55 16.96 -9.29
CA PHE A 355 21.56 18.35 -8.85
C PHE A 355 22.97 18.85 -8.57
N ALA A 356 23.83 18.03 -7.94
CA ALA A 356 25.24 18.37 -7.73
C ALA A 356 26.01 18.58 -9.05
N ILE A 357 25.79 17.69 -10.04
CA ILE A 357 26.30 17.84 -11.40
C ILE A 357 25.75 19.12 -12.05
N SER A 358 24.47 19.40 -11.89
CA SER A 358 23.84 20.60 -12.42
C SER A 358 24.45 21.87 -11.84
N VAL A 359 24.72 21.91 -10.53
CA VAL A 359 25.43 23.02 -9.88
C VAL A 359 26.80 23.23 -10.52
N PHE A 360 27.59 22.16 -10.69
CA PHE A 360 28.93 22.22 -11.30
C PHE A 360 28.91 22.71 -12.75
N LEU A 361 27.98 22.18 -13.56
CA LEU A 361 27.85 22.55 -14.97
C LEU A 361 27.35 23.99 -15.12
N VAL A 362 26.39 24.40 -14.29
CA VAL A 362 25.87 25.78 -14.31
C VAL A 362 26.97 26.77 -13.94
N THR A 363 27.75 26.54 -12.89
CA THR A 363 28.84 27.46 -12.51
C THR A 363 29.92 27.53 -13.59
N THR A 364 30.29 26.39 -14.16
CA THR A 364 31.41 26.29 -15.11
C THR A 364 31.02 26.81 -16.49
N ILE A 365 29.87 26.37 -17.03
CA ILE A 365 29.49 26.63 -18.43
C ILE A 365 28.66 27.92 -18.53
N VAL A 366 27.71 28.10 -17.61
CA VAL A 366 26.73 29.20 -17.71
C VAL A 366 27.25 30.46 -17.03
N HIS A 367 27.76 30.34 -15.81
CA HIS A 367 28.33 31.47 -15.08
C HIS A 367 29.81 31.73 -15.41
N LYS A 368 30.46 30.80 -16.13
CA LYS A 368 31.87 30.91 -16.55
C LYS A 368 32.82 31.17 -15.38
N GLU A 369 32.50 30.60 -14.21
CA GLU A 369 33.34 30.70 -13.03
C GLU A 369 34.57 29.78 -13.16
N LYS A 370 35.65 30.09 -12.43
CA LYS A 370 36.84 29.22 -12.36
C LYS A 370 36.45 27.85 -11.82
N ILE A 371 37.04 26.77 -12.36
CA ILE A 371 36.77 25.38 -11.94
C ILE A 371 36.87 25.19 -10.42
N LYS A 372 37.86 25.81 -9.76
CA LYS A 372 38.01 25.79 -8.29
C LYS A 372 36.76 26.34 -7.56
N MET A 373 36.11 27.36 -8.11
CA MET A 373 34.88 27.90 -7.54
C MET A 373 33.68 26.99 -7.78
N SER A 374 33.60 26.35 -8.96
CA SER A 374 32.60 25.33 -9.25
C SER A 374 32.65 24.19 -8.23
N PHE A 375 33.85 23.65 -7.96
CA PHE A 375 34.02 22.63 -6.93
C PHE A 375 33.63 23.09 -5.54
N LYS A 376 33.96 24.33 -5.14
CA LYS A 376 33.55 24.88 -3.83
C LYS A 376 32.03 24.94 -3.68
N LYS A 377 31.31 25.39 -4.70
CA LYS A 377 29.84 25.50 -4.67
C LYS A 377 29.16 24.14 -4.69
N THR A 378 29.66 23.21 -5.50
CA THR A 378 29.19 21.83 -5.51
C THR A 378 29.47 21.15 -4.17
N PHE A 379 30.65 21.36 -3.56
CA PHE A 379 30.97 20.84 -2.23
C PHE A 379 30.03 21.41 -1.16
N LEU A 380 29.77 22.72 -1.17
CA LEU A 380 28.82 23.34 -0.24
C LEU A 380 27.42 22.70 -0.37
N PHE A 381 26.94 22.53 -1.61
CA PHE A 381 25.67 21.86 -1.87
C PHE A 381 25.65 20.43 -1.31
N CYS A 382 26.68 19.63 -1.60
CA CYS A 382 26.78 18.26 -1.12
C CYS A 382 26.86 18.20 0.41
N ALA A 383 27.70 19.02 1.04
CA ALA A 383 27.89 19.03 2.48
C ALA A 383 26.58 19.35 3.24
N VAL A 384 25.84 20.37 2.79
CA VAL A 384 24.55 20.72 3.39
C VAL A 384 23.52 19.59 3.18
N ALA A 385 23.39 19.07 1.95
CA ALA A 385 22.44 17.98 1.68
C ALA A 385 22.74 16.72 2.50
N THR A 386 24.02 16.33 2.61
CA THR A 386 24.45 15.19 3.42
C THR A 386 24.23 15.43 4.91
N ALA A 387 24.42 16.65 5.42
CA ALA A 387 24.15 16.97 6.83
C ALA A 387 22.67 16.79 7.21
N LEU A 388 21.74 17.10 6.31
CA LEU A 388 20.31 16.88 6.54
C LEU A 388 19.91 15.41 6.43
N PHE A 389 20.72 14.61 5.73
CA PHE A 389 20.53 13.18 5.54
C PHE A 389 21.22 12.33 6.61
N SER A 390 22.29 12.84 7.21
CA SER A 390 23.15 12.13 8.17
C SER A 390 22.45 11.58 9.42
N PRO A 391 21.32 12.12 9.94
CA PRO A 391 20.66 11.52 11.09
C PRO A 391 20.27 10.05 10.85
N TRP A 392 19.83 9.71 9.63
CA TRP A 392 19.52 8.33 9.25
C TRP A 392 20.77 7.47 9.10
N LEU A 393 21.84 8.02 8.53
CA LEU A 393 23.13 7.33 8.43
C LEU A 393 23.69 7.00 9.81
N ILE A 394 23.64 7.95 10.75
CA ILE A 394 24.11 7.77 12.13
C ILE A 394 23.27 6.72 12.84
N LYS A 395 21.93 6.81 12.77
CA LYS A 395 21.02 5.80 13.33
C LYS A 395 21.39 4.40 12.83
N ASN A 396 21.58 4.25 11.52
CA ASN A 396 21.91 2.97 10.92
C ASN A 396 23.31 2.48 11.32
N THR A 397 24.32 3.36 11.38
CA THR A 397 25.65 2.98 11.90
C THR A 397 25.55 2.45 13.34
N ILE A 398 24.77 3.10 14.21
CA ILE A 398 24.59 2.65 15.60
C ILE A 398 23.92 1.28 15.66
N TYR A 399 22.84 1.10 14.90
CA TYR A 399 22.01 -0.11 14.95
C TYR A 399 22.58 -1.30 14.18
N THR A 400 23.19 -1.06 13.02
CA THR A 400 23.59 -2.11 12.09
C THR A 400 25.07 -2.05 11.72
N ASN A 401 25.87 -1.15 12.28
CA ASN A 401 27.26 -0.91 11.85
C ASN A 401 27.40 -0.60 10.35
N ASN A 402 26.31 -0.21 9.68
CA ASN A 402 26.26 0.09 8.26
C ASN A 402 25.39 1.32 8.02
N PRO A 403 25.96 2.48 7.65
CA PRO A 403 25.21 3.73 7.50
C PRO A 403 24.13 3.67 6.41
N ILE A 404 24.30 2.83 5.39
CA ILE A 404 23.42 2.73 4.22
C ILE A 404 22.70 1.37 4.15
N ASN A 405 22.49 0.74 5.31
CA ASN A 405 21.81 -0.56 5.40
C ASN A 405 20.49 -0.57 4.61
N PRO A 406 20.18 -1.65 3.85
CA PRO A 406 20.91 -2.93 3.71
C PRO A 406 21.95 -2.97 2.57
N PHE A 407 22.30 -1.83 1.96
CA PHE A 407 23.24 -1.83 0.84
C PHE A 407 24.68 -2.06 1.32
N LEU A 408 25.50 -2.65 0.44
CA LEU A 408 26.93 -2.93 0.69
C LEU A 408 27.21 -3.71 1.99
N SER A 409 26.28 -4.58 2.39
CA SER A 409 26.33 -5.29 3.67
C SER A 409 27.59 -6.14 3.86
N SER A 410 28.08 -6.76 2.78
CA SER A 410 29.29 -7.58 2.75
C SER A 410 30.59 -6.78 2.93
N ILE A 411 30.60 -5.50 2.51
CA ILE A 411 31.78 -4.65 2.57
C ILE A 411 31.84 -3.92 3.92
N LEU A 412 30.69 -3.47 4.42
CA LEU A 412 30.60 -2.57 5.57
C LEU A 412 30.49 -3.31 6.92
N ASN A 413 30.82 -4.60 6.98
CA ASN A 413 30.78 -5.44 8.19
C ASN A 413 29.51 -5.18 9.04
N THR A 414 28.35 -5.31 8.39
CA THR A 414 27.05 -4.99 9.00
C THR A 414 26.84 -5.89 10.22
N LYS A 415 26.50 -5.31 11.39
CA LYS A 415 26.20 -6.05 12.62
C LYS A 415 25.10 -7.07 12.33
N ASN A 416 25.49 -8.34 12.40
CA ASN A 416 24.66 -9.50 12.15
C ASN A 416 23.94 -9.91 13.43
N LEU A 417 22.96 -9.11 13.84
CA LEU A 417 22.05 -9.50 14.90
C LEU A 417 20.76 -9.95 14.23
N TYR A 418 20.79 -11.15 13.66
CA TYR A 418 19.56 -11.91 13.46
C TYR A 418 19.43 -12.93 14.57
N PHE A 419 18.78 -12.57 15.68
CA PHE A 419 18.57 -13.47 16.84
C PHE A 419 19.77 -14.38 17.22
N GLY A 420 21.01 -13.86 17.16
CA GLY A 420 22.23 -14.58 17.53
C GLY A 420 22.78 -15.60 16.52
N SER A 421 22.36 -15.61 15.25
CA SER A 421 22.84 -16.57 14.24
C SER A 421 23.63 -15.96 13.07
N GLU A 422 24.52 -16.77 12.48
CA GLU A 422 25.37 -16.41 11.33
C GLU A 422 24.57 -15.92 10.11
N TYR A 423 25.22 -15.01 9.38
CA TYR A 423 24.76 -14.30 8.20
C TYR A 423 24.09 -15.21 7.16
N ILE A 424 22.85 -14.89 6.79
CA ILE A 424 22.42 -15.13 5.41
C ILE A 424 22.47 -13.78 4.70
N PRO A 425 23.41 -13.58 3.76
CA PRO A 425 23.54 -12.33 3.05
C PRO A 425 22.18 -11.89 2.47
N LEU A 426 21.76 -10.69 2.82
CA LEU A 426 21.11 -9.80 1.86
C LEU A 426 22.17 -9.47 0.79
N ASP A 427 22.55 -10.49 0.01
CA ASP A 427 23.54 -10.36 -1.05
C ASP A 427 23.03 -9.27 -2.01
N THR A 428 23.95 -8.55 -2.63
CA THR A 428 23.66 -7.89 -3.91
C THR A 428 22.89 -8.82 -4.86
N LYS A 429 23.08 -10.15 -4.79
CA LYS A 429 22.23 -11.14 -5.47
C LYS A 429 20.77 -11.12 -5.03
N PHE A 430 20.39 -10.81 -3.79
CA PHE A 430 18.99 -10.62 -3.41
C PHE A 430 18.39 -9.37 -4.05
N LEU A 431 19.03 -8.20 -3.94
CA LEU A 431 18.53 -7.00 -4.62
C LEU A 431 18.50 -7.18 -6.15
N THR A 432 19.48 -7.90 -6.69
CA THR A 432 19.58 -8.25 -8.11
C THR A 432 18.57 -9.33 -8.50
N LYS A 433 18.23 -10.30 -7.63
CA LYS A 433 17.26 -11.38 -7.86
C LYS A 433 15.84 -10.88 -7.63
N ALA A 434 15.60 -10.00 -6.67
CA ALA A 434 14.39 -9.21 -6.51
C ALA A 434 14.21 -8.28 -7.71
N ALA A 435 15.24 -7.54 -8.15
CA ALA A 435 15.19 -6.75 -9.38
C ALA A 435 14.96 -7.60 -10.65
N LYS A 436 15.55 -8.80 -10.74
CA LYS A 436 15.29 -9.77 -11.82
C LYS A 436 13.88 -10.38 -11.75
N LYS A 437 13.39 -10.72 -10.55
CA LYS A 437 12.04 -11.27 -10.28
C LYS A 437 10.94 -10.22 -10.48
N TRP A 438 11.25 -8.95 -10.21
CA TRP A 438 10.43 -7.78 -10.51
C TRP A 438 10.49 -7.37 -11.99
N GLY A 439 11.23 -8.15 -12.81
CA GLY A 439 11.19 -8.13 -14.27
C GLY A 439 11.75 -6.88 -14.93
N ARG A 440 12.63 -6.11 -14.27
CA ARG A 440 12.85 -4.72 -14.68
C ARG A 440 14.26 -4.15 -14.37
N PHE A 441 15.33 -4.75 -14.87
CA PHE A 441 16.62 -4.06 -15.09
C PHE A 441 17.17 -4.42 -16.47
N PRO A 442 18.01 -3.55 -17.06
CA PRO A 442 17.73 -2.85 -18.30
C PRO A 442 17.74 -3.81 -19.50
N THR A 443 16.73 -3.71 -20.37
CA THR A 443 16.70 -4.27 -21.73
C THR A 443 16.99 -5.78 -21.84
N ARG A 444 15.96 -6.60 -22.10
CA ARG A 444 16.23 -7.81 -22.90
C ARG A 444 16.79 -7.42 -24.28
N ASN A 445 16.49 -6.20 -24.76
CA ASN A 445 17.13 -5.50 -25.89
C ASN A 445 16.74 -4.00 -25.95
N ILE A 446 17.44 -3.21 -26.78
CA ILE A 446 17.17 -1.77 -26.98
C ILE A 446 15.76 -1.47 -27.50
N LYS A 447 15.16 -2.42 -28.25
CA LYS A 447 13.80 -2.32 -28.80
C LYS A 447 12.75 -2.20 -27.68
N GLU A 448 12.87 -2.99 -26.62
CA GLU A 448 11.98 -2.88 -25.46
C GLU A 448 12.11 -1.54 -24.73
N TRP A 449 13.33 -0.99 -24.63
CA TRP A 449 13.53 0.32 -23.99
C TRP A 449 12.99 1.48 -24.85
N LEU A 450 13.10 1.39 -26.18
CA LEU A 450 12.49 2.38 -27.08
C LEU A 450 10.95 2.36 -27.04
N ILE A 451 10.33 1.18 -26.88
CA ILE A 451 8.87 1.03 -26.76
C ILE A 451 8.40 1.27 -25.31
N PHE A 452 9.31 1.34 -24.34
CA PHE A 452 8.97 1.44 -22.93
C PHE A 452 8.05 2.63 -22.58
N PRO A 453 8.24 3.86 -23.11
CA PRO A 453 7.28 4.95 -22.91
C PRO A 453 5.84 4.57 -23.29
N TRP A 454 5.66 3.77 -24.34
CA TRP A 454 4.36 3.26 -24.78
C TRP A 454 3.71 2.32 -23.76
N THR A 455 4.53 1.46 -23.13
CA THR A 455 4.06 0.54 -22.08
C THR A 455 3.75 1.25 -20.76
N LEU A 456 4.44 2.35 -20.46
CA LEU A 456 4.26 3.12 -19.21
C LEU A 456 2.90 3.79 -19.09
N THR A 457 2.29 4.16 -20.20
CA THR A 457 1.02 4.89 -20.19
C THR A 457 -0.20 3.96 -20.19
N LYS A 458 -0.06 2.72 -20.69
CA LYS A 458 -1.17 1.77 -20.90
C LYS A 458 -1.56 0.96 -19.68
N GLY A 459 -0.76 0.97 -18.62
CA GLY A 459 -0.87 0.00 -17.53
C GLY A 459 -0.34 -1.37 -17.98
N GLY A 460 0.49 -1.99 -17.14
CA GLY A 460 0.99 -3.36 -17.36
C GLY A 460 0.15 -4.39 -16.60
N ASN A 461 0.70 -5.60 -16.40
CA ASN A 461 0.12 -6.70 -15.60
C ASN A 461 -0.29 -6.32 -14.15
N ASP A 462 0.15 -5.16 -13.67
CA ASP A 462 -0.28 -4.52 -12.44
C ASP A 462 -1.15 -3.30 -12.79
N SER A 463 -2.46 -3.51 -12.84
CA SER A 463 -3.53 -2.64 -13.38
C SER A 463 -3.72 -1.27 -12.69
N HIS A 464 -2.81 -0.84 -11.81
CA HIS A 464 -3.04 0.33 -10.93
C HIS A 464 -1.94 1.40 -10.98
N SER A 465 -0.93 1.29 -11.84
CA SER A 465 0.23 2.21 -11.85
C SER A 465 0.67 2.61 -13.25
N PHE A 466 0.00 3.61 -13.83
CA PHE A 466 0.33 4.17 -15.15
C PHE A 466 0.11 5.69 -15.21
N VAL A 467 0.69 6.33 -16.23
CA VAL A 467 0.64 7.80 -16.38
C VAL A 467 -0.61 8.30 -17.12
N GLY A 468 -1.16 7.44 -17.97
CA GLY A 468 -2.19 7.80 -18.95
C GLY A 468 -1.59 8.33 -20.25
N PRO A 469 -2.42 8.54 -21.28
CA PRO A 469 -1.98 8.74 -22.67
C PRO A 469 -1.28 10.08 -22.95
N ILE A 470 -1.43 11.05 -22.05
CA ILE A 470 -1.15 12.47 -22.33
C ILE A 470 0.29 12.75 -22.76
N PHE A 471 1.28 12.13 -22.11
CA PHE A 471 2.70 12.36 -22.43
C PHE A 471 3.10 11.78 -23.79
N LEU A 472 2.53 10.63 -24.17
CA LEU A 472 2.79 10.02 -25.48
C LEU A 472 2.10 10.78 -26.60
N TYR A 473 0.85 11.19 -26.36
CA TYR A 473 0.09 11.94 -27.35
C TYR A 473 0.80 13.23 -27.75
N LEU A 474 1.40 13.90 -26.76
CA LEU A 474 2.08 15.19 -26.93
C LEU A 474 3.56 15.05 -27.30
N LEU A 475 4.08 13.83 -27.46
CA LEU A 475 5.48 13.57 -27.81
C LEU A 475 5.93 14.32 -29.09
N PRO A 476 5.14 14.38 -30.18
CA PRO A 476 5.48 15.18 -31.36
C PRO A 476 5.71 16.67 -31.10
N LEU A 477 5.05 17.24 -30.09
CA LEU A 477 5.19 18.65 -29.77
C LEU A 477 6.58 18.99 -29.19
N LEU A 478 7.32 17.99 -28.69
CA LEU A 478 8.67 18.18 -28.19
C LEU A 478 9.66 18.56 -29.32
N PHE A 479 9.39 18.22 -30.58
CA PHE A 479 10.24 18.62 -31.71
C PHE A 479 10.24 20.15 -31.95
N PHE A 480 9.28 20.88 -31.38
CA PHE A 480 9.18 22.34 -31.46
C PHE A 480 9.98 23.06 -30.35
N LEU A 481 10.69 22.33 -29.48
CA LEU A 481 11.52 22.87 -28.39
C LEU A 481 12.78 23.55 -28.93
N ARG A 482 12.73 24.82 -29.33
CA ARG A 482 13.96 25.62 -29.49
C ARG A 482 13.79 27.07 -29.03
N LYS A 483 14.68 27.48 -28.11
CA LYS A 483 15.40 28.78 -28.00
C LYS A 483 15.63 29.26 -26.55
N ASP A 484 14.76 28.94 -25.58
CA ASP A 484 14.92 29.44 -24.19
C ASP A 484 15.98 28.66 -23.39
N ARG A 485 16.91 29.36 -22.73
CA ARG A 485 17.94 28.77 -21.86
C ARG A 485 17.32 28.01 -20.69
N LEU A 486 16.25 28.53 -20.08
CA LEU A 486 15.58 27.84 -18.97
C LEU A 486 14.97 26.52 -19.44
N ILE A 487 14.29 26.53 -20.58
CA ILE A 487 13.72 25.32 -21.17
C ILE A 487 14.81 24.30 -21.51
N LYS A 488 15.95 24.73 -22.08
CA LYS A 488 17.10 23.84 -22.31
C LYS A 488 17.62 23.20 -21.02
N PHE A 489 17.70 23.97 -19.94
CA PHE A 489 18.10 23.46 -18.63
C PHE A 489 17.09 22.43 -18.07
N LEU A 490 15.78 22.71 -18.18
CA LEU A 490 14.74 21.77 -17.76
C LEU A 490 14.70 20.49 -18.62
N ILE A 491 14.96 20.58 -19.92
CA ILE A 491 15.12 19.40 -20.80
C ILE A 491 16.31 18.58 -20.34
N PHE A 492 17.48 19.21 -20.15
CA PHE A 492 18.68 18.51 -19.66
C PHE A 492 18.37 17.77 -18.35
N LEU A 493 17.78 18.47 -17.38
CA LEU A 493 17.46 17.90 -16.09
C LEU A 493 16.44 16.74 -16.21
N GLY A 494 15.33 16.96 -16.91
CA GLY A 494 14.28 15.94 -17.09
C GLY A 494 14.77 14.72 -17.87
N SER A 495 15.56 14.91 -18.93
CA SER A 495 16.14 13.84 -19.74
C SER A 495 17.20 13.05 -18.98
N ALA A 496 18.10 13.72 -18.26
CA ALA A 496 19.11 13.04 -17.44
C ALA A 496 18.47 12.26 -16.29
N TRP A 497 17.41 12.80 -15.69
CA TRP A 497 16.65 12.10 -14.66
C TRP A 497 15.90 10.89 -15.22
N PHE A 498 15.25 11.02 -16.38
CA PHE A 498 14.62 9.89 -17.05
C PHE A 498 15.64 8.82 -17.45
N LEU A 499 16.83 9.22 -17.93
CA LEU A 499 17.88 8.29 -18.33
C LEU A 499 18.39 7.50 -17.11
N THR A 500 18.75 8.20 -16.03
CA THR A 500 19.20 7.56 -14.78
C THR A 500 18.12 6.63 -14.20
N TRP A 501 16.86 7.07 -14.14
CA TRP A 501 15.76 6.21 -13.70
C TRP A 501 15.52 5.02 -14.65
N SER A 502 15.49 5.22 -15.97
CA SER A 502 15.16 4.14 -16.91
C SER A 502 16.26 3.09 -17.07
N LEU A 503 17.51 3.44 -16.78
CA LEU A 503 18.66 2.54 -16.81
C LEU A 503 18.94 1.87 -15.45
N ILE A 504 18.62 2.54 -14.33
CA ILE A 504 19.01 2.14 -12.98
C ILE A 504 17.81 1.81 -12.08
N ALA A 505 16.63 2.38 -12.29
CA ALA A 505 15.47 2.05 -11.48
C ALA A 505 14.69 0.89 -12.10
N THR A 506 13.98 0.15 -11.25
CA THR A 506 13.29 -1.12 -11.54
C THR A 506 12.08 -0.99 -12.50
N ARG A 507 12.13 -0.13 -13.54
CA ARG A 507 11.04 0.34 -14.43
C ARG A 507 9.71 0.60 -13.68
N ASN A 508 9.74 0.82 -12.36
CA ASN A 508 8.54 1.07 -11.56
C ASN A 508 8.27 2.57 -11.59
N LEU A 509 7.15 2.94 -12.22
CA LEU A 509 6.76 4.32 -12.45
C LEU A 509 6.55 5.10 -11.14
N ARG A 510 6.25 4.41 -10.03
CA ARG A 510 6.14 4.99 -8.68
C ARG A 510 7.42 5.76 -8.29
N PHE A 511 8.59 5.34 -8.81
CA PHE A 511 9.89 5.96 -8.52
C PHE A 511 10.28 7.10 -9.47
N PHE A 512 9.41 7.47 -10.42
CA PHE A 512 9.66 8.55 -11.38
C PHE A 512 8.58 9.63 -11.38
N ILE A 513 7.67 9.63 -10.40
CA ILE A 513 6.60 10.62 -10.28
C ILE A 513 7.17 12.06 -10.29
N SER A 514 8.30 12.29 -9.62
CA SER A 514 8.98 13.59 -9.62
C SER A 514 9.39 14.05 -11.00
N GLY A 515 9.93 13.17 -11.85
CA GLY A 515 10.32 13.51 -13.22
C GLY A 515 9.12 13.88 -14.11
N LEU A 516 7.95 13.28 -13.88
CA LEU A 516 6.72 13.58 -14.62
C LEU A 516 6.26 15.04 -14.44
N THR A 517 6.57 15.66 -13.30
CA THR A 517 6.23 17.07 -13.05
C THR A 517 6.97 18.02 -13.99
N LEU A 518 8.27 17.77 -14.23
CA LEU A 518 9.09 18.55 -15.16
C LEU A 518 8.58 18.39 -16.60
N PHE A 519 8.25 17.16 -16.98
CA PHE A 519 7.63 16.89 -18.28
C PHE A 519 6.28 17.60 -18.42
N GLY A 520 5.45 17.61 -17.38
CA GLY A 520 4.16 18.31 -17.37
C GLY A 520 4.31 19.82 -17.59
N ILE A 521 5.31 20.45 -16.95
CA ILE A 521 5.62 21.87 -17.11
C ILE A 521 6.08 22.17 -18.55
N MET A 522 7.03 21.39 -19.08
CA MET A 522 7.57 21.60 -20.43
C MET A 522 6.51 21.41 -21.52
N ILE A 523 5.69 20.37 -21.41
CA ILE A 523 4.58 20.11 -22.33
C ILE A 523 3.54 21.24 -22.27
N SER A 524 3.21 21.70 -21.06
CA SER A 524 2.24 22.80 -20.90
C SER A 524 2.76 24.11 -21.51
N TYR A 525 4.05 24.41 -21.35
CA TYR A 525 4.68 25.55 -22.00
C TYR A 525 4.58 25.47 -23.53
N LEU A 526 4.88 24.29 -24.10
CA LEU A 526 4.81 24.06 -25.54
C LEU A 526 3.39 24.24 -26.08
N LEU A 527 2.39 23.66 -25.41
CA LEU A 527 1.00 23.78 -25.81
C LEU A 527 0.54 25.24 -25.88
N ILE A 528 0.82 26.02 -24.82
CA ILE A 528 0.43 27.43 -24.77
C ILE A 528 1.21 28.26 -25.81
N LYS A 529 2.45 27.89 -26.12
CA LYS A 529 3.22 28.56 -27.16
C LYS A 529 2.65 28.29 -28.56
N VAL A 530 2.35 27.03 -28.87
CA VAL A 530 1.70 26.64 -30.14
C VAL A 530 0.34 27.32 -30.30
N GLU A 531 -0.42 27.48 -29.21
CA GLU A 531 -1.69 28.22 -29.23
C GLU A 531 -1.56 29.66 -29.71
N ASN A 532 -0.53 30.37 -29.22
CA ASN A 532 -0.29 31.76 -29.59
C ASN A 532 0.14 31.90 -31.06
N GLU A 533 0.81 30.88 -31.61
CA GLU A 533 1.27 30.87 -33.00
C GLU A 533 0.16 30.36 -33.96
N HIS A 534 -0.70 29.43 -33.51
CA HIS A 534 -1.70 28.73 -34.34
C HIS A 534 -3.04 28.46 -33.60
N ARG A 535 -3.91 29.47 -33.57
CA ARG A 535 -5.14 29.48 -32.75
C ARG A 535 -6.11 28.32 -33.00
N TYR A 536 -6.41 27.96 -34.26
CA TYR A 536 -7.40 26.93 -34.58
C TYR A 536 -6.91 25.51 -34.28
N PHE A 537 -5.71 25.18 -34.76
CA PHE A 537 -5.06 23.89 -34.49
C PHE A 537 -4.94 23.64 -32.98
N SER A 538 -4.53 24.65 -32.22
CA SER A 538 -4.37 24.51 -30.78
C SER A 538 -5.68 24.32 -30.02
N LYS A 539 -6.83 24.83 -30.49
CA LYS A 539 -8.13 24.56 -29.86
C LYS A 539 -8.47 23.07 -29.90
N ILE A 540 -8.20 22.41 -31.03
CA ILE A 540 -8.42 20.96 -31.19
C ILE A 540 -7.49 20.20 -30.23
N VAL A 541 -6.20 20.56 -30.20
CA VAL A 541 -5.22 19.93 -29.30
C VAL A 541 -5.62 20.09 -27.83
N ILE A 542 -6.03 21.29 -27.40
CA ILE A 542 -6.48 21.56 -26.03
C ILE A 542 -7.73 20.77 -25.68
N PHE A 543 -8.69 20.65 -26.61
CA PHE A 543 -9.89 19.82 -26.42
C PHE A 543 -9.54 18.33 -26.24
N LEU A 544 -8.59 17.81 -27.03
CA LEU A 544 -8.12 16.43 -26.88
C LEU A 544 -7.37 16.22 -25.56
N VAL A 545 -6.55 17.19 -25.14
CA VAL A 545 -5.94 17.18 -23.80
C VAL A 545 -7.00 17.11 -22.71
N PHE A 546 -8.09 17.88 -22.83
CA PHE A 546 -9.21 17.80 -21.89
C PHE A 546 -9.81 16.39 -21.83
N LEU A 547 -10.12 15.77 -22.97
CA LEU A 547 -10.66 14.40 -22.99
C LEU A 547 -9.71 13.41 -22.30
N MET A 548 -8.39 13.60 -22.44
CA MET A 548 -7.40 12.77 -21.76
C MET A 548 -7.36 13.00 -20.25
N LEU A 549 -7.48 14.25 -19.79
CA LEU A 549 -7.58 14.57 -18.36
C LEU A 549 -8.85 13.97 -17.74
N MET A 550 -9.98 14.02 -18.47
CA MET A 550 -11.23 13.40 -18.03
C MET A 550 -11.10 11.87 -17.97
N ASN A 551 -10.51 11.26 -19.00
CA ASN A 551 -10.24 9.82 -19.01
C ASN A 551 -9.38 9.41 -17.80
N ASN A 552 -8.36 10.20 -17.47
CA ASN A 552 -7.51 9.98 -16.31
C ASN A 552 -8.26 10.10 -14.97
N ILE A 553 -9.17 11.08 -14.82
CA ILE A 553 -10.06 11.19 -13.65
C ILE A 553 -10.99 9.97 -13.56
N CYS A 554 -11.59 9.56 -14.67
CA CYS A 554 -12.42 8.37 -14.72
C CYS A 554 -11.64 7.12 -14.31
N TRP A 555 -10.38 6.96 -14.75
CA TRP A 555 -9.51 5.86 -14.31
C TRP A 555 -9.20 5.95 -12.83
N SER A 556 -8.99 7.15 -12.29
CA SER A 556 -8.78 7.36 -10.86
C SER A 556 -10.01 6.96 -10.04
N LEU A 557 -11.22 7.28 -10.52
CA LEU A 557 -12.48 6.81 -9.94
C LEU A 557 -12.60 5.29 -10.01
N VAL A 558 -12.32 4.68 -11.16
CA VAL A 558 -12.33 3.21 -11.31
C VAL A 558 -11.36 2.58 -10.31
N ILE A 559 -10.11 3.06 -10.22
CA ILE A 559 -9.10 2.55 -9.27
C ILE A 559 -9.60 2.68 -7.83
N LEU A 560 -10.23 3.80 -7.48
CA LEU A 560 -10.77 4.04 -6.15
C LEU A 560 -11.92 3.07 -5.84
N THR A 561 -12.91 2.96 -6.72
CA THR A 561 -14.11 2.14 -6.50
C THR A 561 -13.86 0.64 -6.63
N THR A 562 -12.93 0.21 -7.50
CA THR A 562 -12.58 -1.21 -7.67
C THR A 562 -11.69 -1.72 -6.54
N ASN A 563 -10.76 -0.90 -6.05
CA ASN A 563 -9.94 -1.31 -4.92
C ASN A 563 -10.79 -1.28 -3.66
N LYS A 564 -11.35 -0.12 -3.29
CA LYS A 564 -12.14 0.05 -2.06
C LYS A 564 -13.08 1.24 -2.20
N ASP A 565 -14.37 0.98 -2.49
CA ASP A 565 -15.41 2.01 -2.49
C ASP A 565 -15.36 2.83 -1.17
N PRO A 566 -14.95 4.11 -1.22
CA PRO A 566 -14.78 4.94 -0.04
C PRO A 566 -16.09 5.59 0.39
N TRP A 567 -17.10 5.62 -0.48
CA TRP A 567 -18.31 6.40 -0.29
C TRP A 567 -19.17 5.85 0.84
N GLY A 568 -19.12 4.55 1.09
CA GLY A 568 -19.75 3.92 2.26
C GLY A 568 -19.30 4.59 3.57
N VAL A 569 -17.99 4.70 3.77
CA VAL A 569 -17.42 5.35 4.96
C VAL A 569 -17.66 6.85 4.92
N VAL A 570 -17.27 7.54 3.85
CA VAL A 570 -17.34 9.02 3.78
C VAL A 570 -18.76 9.54 3.99
N LEU A 571 -19.78 8.81 3.52
CA LEU A 571 -21.19 9.18 3.68
C LEU A 571 -21.82 8.62 4.97
N GLY A 572 -21.05 7.97 5.86
CA GLY A 572 -21.54 7.42 7.13
C GLY A 572 -22.49 6.23 6.98
N ARG A 573 -22.52 5.57 5.81
CA ARG A 573 -23.28 4.34 5.57
C ARG A 573 -22.58 3.11 6.15
N GLU A 574 -21.26 3.20 6.28
CA GLU A 574 -20.37 2.15 6.76
C GLU A 574 -19.47 2.73 7.87
N SER A 575 -19.35 2.02 8.98
CA SER A 575 -18.42 2.33 10.04
C SER A 575 -16.98 1.96 9.67
N ARG A 576 -16.01 2.51 10.40
CA ARG A 576 -14.59 2.13 10.27
C ARG A 576 -14.40 0.62 10.39
N GLU A 577 -15.10 -0.01 11.32
CA GLU A 577 -15.00 -1.44 11.54
C GLU A 577 -15.57 -2.18 10.33
N GLU A 578 -16.84 -1.95 9.98
CA GLU A 578 -17.50 -2.60 8.82
C GLU A 578 -16.63 -2.52 7.56
N TYR A 579 -15.97 -1.38 7.31
CA TYR A 579 -15.03 -1.20 6.20
C TYR A 579 -13.78 -2.09 6.29
N LEU A 580 -13.20 -2.27 7.48
CA LEU A 580 -12.05 -3.15 7.69
C LEU A 580 -12.44 -4.64 7.67
N TYR A 581 -13.71 -4.97 7.97
CA TYR A 581 -14.30 -6.30 7.77
C TYR A 581 -14.64 -6.58 6.31
N ARG A 582 -14.86 -5.54 5.48
CA ARG A 582 -15.36 -5.68 4.10
C ARG A 582 -14.37 -6.43 3.20
N ASP A 583 -14.80 -7.62 2.77
CA ASP A 583 -14.13 -8.48 1.81
C ASP A 583 -14.05 -7.78 0.44
N SER A 584 -12.85 -7.58 -0.13
CA SER A 584 -12.72 -6.93 -1.43
C SER A 584 -11.93 -7.79 -2.42
N ILE A 585 -12.67 -8.64 -3.14
CA ILE A 585 -12.72 -8.83 -4.61
C ILE A 585 -11.50 -8.33 -5.44
N GLY A 586 -10.27 -8.63 -5.01
CA GLY A 586 -9.07 -8.36 -5.80
C GLY A 586 -7.79 -8.32 -4.98
N ARG A 587 -6.92 -9.33 -5.19
CA ARG A 587 -5.50 -9.53 -4.78
C ARG A 587 -5.00 -9.12 -3.37
N ASN A 588 -5.68 -8.27 -2.59
CA ASN A 588 -5.31 -7.79 -1.26
C ASN A 588 -6.30 -8.31 -0.21
N LEU A 589 -6.08 -9.54 0.21
CA LEU A 589 -6.92 -10.39 1.06
C LEU A 589 -6.94 -9.89 2.51
N MET A 590 -7.81 -8.92 2.84
CA MET A 590 -7.92 -8.34 4.19
C MET A 590 -8.96 -8.90 5.17
N PRO A 591 -10.05 -9.61 4.79
CA PRO A 591 -11.25 -9.64 5.63
C PRO A 591 -11.11 -10.34 6.99
N TYR A 592 -10.15 -11.26 7.15
CA TYR A 592 -10.08 -12.13 8.34
C TYR A 592 -8.95 -11.79 9.32
N TYR A 593 -8.06 -10.86 8.95
CA TYR A 593 -6.94 -10.45 9.81
C TYR A 593 -7.37 -9.48 10.91
N TYR A 594 -8.10 -8.42 10.54
CA TYR A 594 -8.51 -7.37 11.47
C TYR A 594 -9.32 -7.86 12.69
N PRO A 595 -10.25 -8.83 12.56
CA PRO A 595 -11.05 -9.30 13.71
C PRO A 595 -10.19 -9.94 14.82
N VAL A 596 -9.17 -10.71 14.44
CA VAL A 596 -8.22 -11.32 15.38
C VAL A 596 -7.36 -10.26 16.06
N VAL A 597 -6.93 -9.23 15.33
CA VAL A 597 -6.18 -8.11 15.90
C VAL A 597 -7.05 -7.25 16.82
N LYS A 598 -8.32 -7.06 16.48
CA LYS A 598 -9.29 -6.41 17.36
C LYS A 598 -9.43 -7.20 18.67
N TYR A 599 -9.53 -8.53 18.59
CA TYR A 599 -9.54 -9.39 19.77
C TYR A 599 -8.25 -9.23 20.60
N ILE A 600 -7.07 -9.27 19.97
CA ILE A 600 -5.78 -8.96 20.62
C ILE A 600 -5.88 -7.63 21.36
N ASN A 601 -6.39 -6.61 20.67
CA ASN A 601 -6.39 -5.26 21.20
C ASN A 601 -7.34 -5.04 22.38
N GLN A 602 -8.37 -5.89 22.51
CA GLN A 602 -9.37 -5.78 23.57
C GLN A 602 -9.12 -6.71 24.75
N ASN A 603 -8.49 -7.88 24.52
CA ASN A 603 -8.45 -8.96 25.50
C ASN A 603 -7.04 -9.27 26.03
N LEU A 604 -5.97 -8.88 25.32
CA LEU A 604 -4.59 -9.15 25.78
C LEU A 604 -4.01 -7.96 26.56
N PRO A 605 -3.14 -8.21 27.56
CA PRO A 605 -2.50 -7.14 28.31
C PRO A 605 -1.54 -6.32 27.42
N MET A 606 -1.19 -5.11 27.87
CA MET A 606 -0.38 -4.16 27.08
C MET A 606 1.07 -4.61 26.86
N ASP A 607 1.59 -5.46 27.75
CA ASP A 607 2.92 -6.07 27.68
C ASP A 607 2.94 -7.36 26.84
N ALA A 608 1.78 -7.83 26.35
CA ALA A 608 1.74 -8.95 25.43
C ALA A 608 2.54 -8.62 24.16
N LYS A 609 3.41 -9.54 23.77
CA LYS A 609 4.15 -9.49 22.51
C LYS A 609 3.74 -10.63 21.58
N ILE A 610 3.43 -10.29 20.33
CA ILE A 610 2.80 -11.22 19.39
C ILE A 610 3.75 -11.58 18.24
N LEU A 611 4.00 -12.87 18.00
CA LEU A 611 4.71 -13.36 16.83
C LEU A 611 3.73 -13.59 15.69
N PHE A 612 3.93 -12.92 14.56
CA PHE A 612 3.09 -13.05 13.37
C PHE A 612 3.70 -14.05 12.39
N ILE A 613 2.90 -15.03 11.99
CA ILE A 613 3.27 -16.11 11.07
C ILE A 613 2.31 -16.09 9.89
N GLY A 614 2.85 -16.05 8.66
CA GLY A 614 2.03 -15.93 7.46
C GLY A 614 1.31 -14.58 7.32
N GLU A 615 1.68 -13.60 8.14
CA GLU A 615 1.13 -12.24 8.15
C GLU A 615 2.29 -11.26 8.24
N ALA A 616 2.19 -10.12 7.53
CA ALA A 616 3.18 -9.05 7.53
C ALA A 616 2.61 -7.71 8.04
N ARG A 617 1.29 -7.58 8.06
CA ARG A 617 0.57 -6.31 8.24
C ARG A 617 0.41 -5.95 9.71
N GLY A 618 1.48 -5.58 10.40
CA GLY A 618 1.43 -5.32 11.85
C GLY A 618 0.67 -4.07 12.32
N TYR A 619 0.36 -3.11 11.44
CA TYR A 619 -0.09 -1.77 11.86
C TYR A 619 -1.25 -1.72 12.88
N TYR A 620 -2.29 -2.52 12.67
CA TYR A 620 -3.49 -2.49 13.53
C TYR A 620 -3.27 -3.12 14.90
N CYS A 621 -2.16 -3.85 15.10
CA CYS A 621 -1.82 -4.43 16.39
C CYS A 621 -1.24 -3.33 17.30
N GLU A 622 -1.90 -3.09 18.42
CA GLU A 622 -1.49 -2.07 19.40
C GLU A 622 -0.53 -2.64 20.46
N ARG A 623 -0.08 -3.88 20.28
CA ARG A 623 0.87 -4.60 21.12
C ARG A 623 2.21 -4.65 20.42
N GLU A 624 3.31 -4.85 21.14
CA GLU A 624 4.58 -5.13 20.48
C GLU A 624 4.42 -6.41 19.64
N PHE A 625 4.87 -6.39 18.39
CA PHE A 625 4.76 -7.55 17.50
C PHE A 625 6.06 -7.77 16.73
N VAL A 626 6.24 -9.01 16.31
CA VAL A 626 7.36 -9.44 15.48
C VAL A 626 6.79 -10.13 14.25
N THR A 627 7.20 -9.70 13.06
CA THR A 627 6.58 -10.13 11.81
C THR A 627 7.59 -10.22 10.68
N THR A 628 7.32 -11.04 9.67
CA THR A 628 8.13 -11.13 8.44
C THR A 628 7.59 -10.20 7.36
N GLN A 629 8.45 -9.39 6.76
CA GLN A 629 8.11 -8.69 5.51
C GLN A 629 8.13 -9.67 4.33
N ALA A 630 7.18 -9.56 3.39
CA ALA A 630 7.05 -10.48 2.25
C ALA A 630 8.36 -10.67 1.45
N GLU A 631 9.18 -9.65 1.32
CA GLU A 631 10.45 -9.71 0.58
C GLU A 631 11.63 -10.20 1.41
N ASP A 632 11.46 -10.52 2.70
CA ASP A 632 12.53 -11.08 3.53
C ASP A 632 12.78 -12.55 3.12
N PRO A 633 13.99 -12.90 2.63
CA PRO A 633 14.29 -14.26 2.15
C PRO A 633 14.28 -15.32 3.25
N HIS A 634 14.28 -14.93 4.54
CA HIS A 634 14.15 -15.84 5.66
C HIS A 634 13.06 -15.35 6.59
N SER A 635 11.93 -16.03 6.62
CA SER A 635 10.90 -15.67 7.59
C SER A 635 11.40 -15.78 9.02
N ILE A 636 10.91 -14.90 9.89
CA ILE A 636 11.20 -14.89 11.33
C ILE A 636 11.10 -16.29 11.94
N VAL A 637 10.08 -17.06 11.55
CA VAL A 637 9.84 -18.40 12.10
C VAL A 637 10.97 -19.34 11.72
N ILE A 638 11.41 -19.30 10.47
CA ILE A 638 12.54 -20.11 9.99
C ILE A 638 13.81 -19.75 10.77
N ARG A 639 14.09 -18.45 10.96
CA ARG A 639 15.26 -17.99 11.74
C ARG A 639 15.21 -18.39 13.21
N LEU A 640 14.03 -18.40 13.81
CA LEU A 640 13.88 -18.83 15.20
C LEU A 640 14.20 -20.32 15.35
N VAL A 641 13.79 -21.14 14.39
CA VAL A 641 13.87 -22.61 14.48
C VAL A 641 15.23 -23.15 14.02
N ARG A 642 15.79 -22.62 12.92
CA ARG A 642 16.98 -23.17 12.22
C ARG A 642 18.24 -23.29 13.06
N PHE A 643 18.35 -22.48 14.10
CA PHE A 643 19.51 -22.44 14.98
C PHE A 643 19.23 -23.03 16.37
N CYS A 644 18.08 -23.69 16.54
CA CYS A 644 17.76 -24.42 17.76
C CYS A 644 18.03 -25.91 17.51
N LYS A 645 18.57 -26.59 18.51
CA LYS A 645 18.76 -28.05 18.50
C LYS A 645 17.45 -28.79 18.71
N ASP A 646 16.55 -28.22 19.52
CA ASP A 646 15.27 -28.81 19.87
C ASP A 646 14.20 -27.75 20.22
N THR A 647 13.01 -28.23 20.58
CA THR A 647 11.86 -27.41 20.96
C THR A 647 12.08 -26.65 22.27
N ASP A 648 12.86 -27.19 23.21
CA ASP A 648 13.07 -26.54 24.51
C ASP A 648 13.99 -25.32 24.33
N GLU A 649 15.03 -25.41 23.50
CA GLU A 649 15.87 -24.26 23.11
C GLU A 649 15.06 -23.19 22.34
N LEU A 650 14.13 -23.60 21.46
CA LEU A 650 13.21 -22.68 20.79
C LEU A 650 12.32 -21.93 21.79
N LEU A 651 11.80 -22.62 22.82
CA LEU A 651 11.00 -21.99 23.87
C LEU A 651 11.82 -21.02 24.71
N GLU A 652 13.04 -21.37 25.11
CA GLU A 652 13.93 -20.45 25.81
C GLU A 652 14.20 -19.19 24.98
N LYS A 653 14.43 -19.36 23.68
CA LYS A 653 14.61 -18.26 22.74
C LYS A 653 13.36 -17.38 22.65
N LEU A 654 12.18 -17.95 22.44
CA LEU A 654 10.91 -17.19 22.41
C LEU A 654 10.66 -16.44 23.73
N LYS A 655 10.98 -17.07 24.87
CA LYS A 655 10.87 -16.47 26.20
C LYS A 655 11.82 -15.29 26.37
N SER A 656 13.07 -15.43 25.92
CA SER A 656 14.08 -14.35 25.95
C SER A 656 13.66 -13.12 25.14
N LEU A 657 12.84 -13.33 24.11
CA LEU A 657 12.29 -12.27 23.26
C LEU A 657 11.01 -11.64 23.80
N GLY A 658 10.47 -12.21 24.89
CA GLY A 658 9.21 -11.82 25.50
C GLY A 658 7.98 -12.21 24.67
N ILE A 659 8.09 -13.13 23.71
CA ILE A 659 6.93 -13.56 22.91
C ILE A 659 5.91 -14.23 23.83
N THR A 660 4.66 -13.78 23.81
CA THR A 660 3.59 -14.33 24.66
C THR A 660 2.53 -15.06 23.85
N HIS A 661 2.34 -14.64 22.59
CA HIS A 661 1.29 -15.14 21.72
C HIS A 661 1.80 -15.30 20.29
N VAL A 662 1.11 -16.14 19.52
CA VAL A 662 1.34 -16.34 18.09
C VAL A 662 0.06 -16.03 17.32
N LEU A 663 0.14 -15.17 16.33
CA LEU A 663 -0.90 -14.98 15.33
C LEU A 663 -0.48 -15.70 14.05
N TYR A 664 -1.33 -16.60 13.55
CA TYR A 664 -1.11 -17.31 12.30
C TYR A 664 -2.20 -16.99 11.29
N ASN A 665 -1.81 -16.41 10.15
CA ASN A 665 -2.71 -16.17 9.02
C ASN A 665 -2.39 -17.17 7.90
N ARG A 666 -3.20 -18.22 7.82
CA ARG A 666 -3.01 -19.31 6.85
C ARG A 666 -3.15 -18.82 5.41
N ARG A 667 -4.22 -18.08 5.12
CA ARG A 667 -4.57 -17.60 3.77
C ARG A 667 -3.50 -16.67 3.21
N GLU A 668 -3.04 -15.73 4.03
CA GLU A 668 -1.97 -14.81 3.63
C GLU A 668 -0.62 -15.54 3.53
N GLY A 669 -0.36 -16.50 4.42
CA GLY A 669 0.79 -17.40 4.32
C GLY A 669 0.90 -18.10 2.96
N TYR A 670 -0.21 -18.60 2.40
CA TYR A 670 -0.22 -19.17 1.05
C TYR A 670 0.08 -18.14 -0.04
N ARG A 671 -0.48 -16.93 0.03
CA ARG A 671 -0.15 -15.85 -0.92
C ARG A 671 1.34 -15.52 -0.88
N LEU A 672 1.93 -15.54 0.31
CA LEU A 672 3.33 -15.25 0.56
C LEU A 672 4.26 -16.44 0.26
N LYS A 673 3.76 -17.66 0.05
CA LYS A 673 4.57 -18.85 -0.34
C LYS A 673 5.45 -18.59 -1.56
N GLY A 674 4.97 -17.80 -2.53
CA GLY A 674 5.73 -17.38 -3.70
C GLY A 674 7.00 -16.56 -3.38
N PHE A 675 7.12 -16.05 -2.16
CA PHE A 675 8.28 -15.35 -1.63
C PHE A 675 9.20 -16.23 -0.76
N LYS A 676 8.91 -17.53 -0.65
CA LYS A 676 9.67 -18.50 0.15
C LYS A 676 9.72 -18.18 1.66
N ILE A 677 8.65 -17.60 2.21
CA ILE A 677 8.57 -17.31 3.65
C ILE A 677 8.44 -18.57 4.53
N PHE A 678 8.29 -19.77 3.95
CA PHE A 678 8.21 -21.05 4.65
C PHE A 678 9.17 -22.07 4.03
N ASP A 679 10.42 -21.66 3.80
CA ASP A 679 11.49 -22.50 3.22
C ASP A 679 12.11 -23.42 4.29
N TRP A 680 11.27 -24.31 4.84
CA TRP A 680 11.65 -25.31 5.84
C TRP A 680 12.70 -26.28 5.30
N GLN A 681 13.73 -26.58 6.08
CA GLN A 681 14.64 -27.72 5.86
C GLN A 681 14.15 -28.93 6.65
N ASP A 682 14.69 -30.11 6.32
CA ASP A 682 14.29 -31.39 6.93
C ASP A 682 14.43 -31.38 8.47
N ASP A 683 15.46 -30.71 9.00
CA ASP A 683 15.69 -30.59 10.44
C ASP A 683 14.85 -29.48 11.11
N ASP A 684 14.43 -28.45 10.37
CA ASP A 684 13.70 -27.30 10.92
C ASP A 684 12.26 -27.70 11.32
N TYR A 685 11.57 -28.41 10.42
CA TYR A 685 10.12 -28.65 10.55
C TYR A 685 9.75 -29.49 11.79
N PRO A 686 10.47 -30.58 12.15
CA PRO A 686 10.15 -31.37 13.34
C PRO A 686 10.20 -30.55 14.65
N ILE A 687 11.17 -29.65 14.77
CA ILE A 687 11.34 -28.77 15.95
C ILE A 687 10.14 -27.84 16.08
N PHE A 688 9.79 -27.16 14.98
CA PHE A 688 8.64 -26.25 14.94
C PHE A 688 7.31 -26.98 15.14
N TYR A 689 7.13 -28.15 14.53
CA TYR A 689 5.95 -28.98 14.66
C TYR A 689 5.71 -29.39 16.12
N LYS A 690 6.75 -29.84 16.81
CA LYS A 690 6.66 -30.24 18.23
C LYS A 690 6.35 -29.04 19.12
N PHE A 691 6.95 -27.87 18.86
CA PHE A 691 6.57 -26.61 19.51
C PHE A 691 5.09 -26.26 19.28
N TRP A 692 4.66 -26.26 18.02
CA TRP A 692 3.30 -25.91 17.63
C TRP A 692 2.27 -26.78 18.33
N ARG A 693 2.53 -28.10 18.39
CA ARG A 693 1.63 -29.09 19.00
C ARG A 693 1.59 -29.00 20.52
N ASN A 694 2.72 -28.79 21.18
CA ASN A 694 2.83 -28.96 22.62
C ASN A 694 2.77 -27.64 23.40
N ASN A 695 3.01 -26.51 22.74
CA ASN A 695 3.23 -25.22 23.42
C ASN A 695 2.31 -24.09 22.94
N LEU A 696 1.41 -24.32 21.98
CA LEU A 696 0.43 -23.33 21.55
C LEU A 696 -0.98 -23.71 21.99
N LYS A 697 -1.62 -22.83 22.74
CA LYS A 697 -3.03 -22.95 23.11
C LYS A 697 -3.85 -21.96 22.29
N LEU A 698 -4.71 -22.45 21.39
CA LEU A 698 -5.65 -21.59 20.66
C LEU A 698 -6.56 -20.83 21.65
N ILE A 699 -6.64 -19.50 21.52
CA ILE A 699 -7.49 -18.66 22.36
C ILE A 699 -8.56 -17.91 21.57
N TYR A 700 -8.32 -17.67 20.27
CA TYR A 700 -9.28 -17.03 19.39
C TYR A 700 -9.01 -17.41 17.93
N THR A 701 -10.06 -17.44 17.11
CA THR A 701 -9.94 -17.66 15.66
C THR A 701 -11.05 -16.94 14.91
N GLU A 702 -10.74 -16.47 13.71
CA GLU A 702 -11.70 -15.98 12.73
C GLU A 702 -11.32 -16.56 11.36
N LYS A 703 -12.09 -17.56 10.91
CA LYS A 703 -11.85 -18.33 9.68
C LYS A 703 -10.41 -18.89 9.60
N ASP A 704 -9.57 -18.32 8.74
CA ASP A 704 -8.20 -18.77 8.43
C ASP A 704 -7.12 -18.04 9.25
N VAL A 705 -7.51 -17.26 10.27
CA VAL A 705 -6.60 -16.52 11.13
C VAL A 705 -6.78 -16.95 12.58
N TYR A 706 -5.69 -17.41 13.17
CA TYR A 706 -5.67 -18.06 14.48
C TYR A 706 -4.79 -17.27 15.45
N LEU A 707 -5.21 -17.19 16.70
CA LEU A 707 -4.44 -16.59 17.79
C LEU A 707 -4.21 -17.62 18.89
N PHE A 708 -2.95 -17.80 19.24
CA PHE A 708 -2.50 -18.74 20.27
C PHE A 708 -1.79 -18.03 21.40
N GLU A 709 -1.97 -18.55 22.61
CA GLU A 709 -1.13 -18.27 23.76
C GLU A 709 0.06 -19.26 23.78
N VAL A 710 1.27 -18.77 24.06
CA VAL A 710 2.47 -19.62 24.19
C VAL A 710 2.59 -20.14 25.63
N LYS A 711 2.62 -21.45 25.78
CA LYS A 711 2.78 -22.16 27.06
C LYS A 711 4.24 -22.56 27.27
N TYR A 712 4.91 -21.85 28.19
CA TYR A 712 6.32 -22.06 28.54
C TYR A 712 6.56 -23.11 29.64
N LYS A 713 5.52 -23.59 30.33
CA LYS A 713 5.63 -24.69 31.29
C LYS A 713 4.98 -25.96 30.71
N LYS A 714 5.61 -27.12 30.90
CA LYS A 714 4.98 -28.43 30.67
C LYS A 714 3.92 -28.65 31.74
N GLU A 715 2.68 -28.24 31.47
CA GLU A 715 1.54 -28.78 32.22
C GLU A 715 1.27 -30.19 31.69
N GLY A 716 1.11 -31.14 32.60
CA GLY A 716 1.02 -32.58 32.31
C GLY A 716 0.05 -32.91 31.18
N ASP A 717 0.40 -33.96 30.45
CA ASP A 717 -0.23 -34.47 29.24
C ASP A 717 -1.66 -33.99 28.95
N LYS A 718 -1.75 -33.20 27.88
CA LYS A 718 -2.93 -32.68 27.13
C LYS A 718 -3.25 -31.20 27.33
N ILE A 719 -2.37 -30.35 26.80
CA ILE A 719 -2.79 -29.05 26.25
C ILE A 719 -3.44 -29.36 24.89
N LEU A 720 -4.72 -29.72 24.88
CA LEU A 720 -5.47 -29.84 23.62
C LEU A 720 -5.82 -28.45 23.11
N ASN A 721 -5.33 -28.12 21.91
CA ASN A 721 -6.05 -27.34 20.91
C ASN A 721 -5.54 -27.76 19.54
N TYR A 722 -6.26 -28.71 18.93
CA TYR A 722 -5.98 -29.27 17.61
C TYR A 722 -6.19 -28.17 16.56
N VAL A 723 -5.15 -27.38 16.29
CA VAL A 723 -5.05 -26.68 15.01
C VAL A 723 -4.29 -27.60 14.10
N GLU A 724 -4.99 -28.04 13.04
CA GLU A 724 -4.44 -28.81 11.92
C GLU A 724 -2.99 -28.41 11.70
N ILE A 725 -2.07 -29.32 12.00
CA ILE A 725 -0.79 -29.24 11.33
C ILE A 725 -1.09 -29.51 9.87
N TYR A 726 -0.97 -28.48 9.03
CA TYR A 726 -0.81 -28.70 7.60
C TYR A 726 0.55 -29.39 7.39
N GLU A 727 0.45 -30.68 7.13
CA GLU A 727 0.80 -31.25 5.84
C GLU A 727 1.87 -30.48 5.05
N THR A 728 2.96 -31.16 4.72
CA THR A 728 4.05 -30.55 3.95
C THR A 728 3.48 -29.88 2.69
N PRO A 729 4.10 -28.81 2.18
CA PRO A 729 3.64 -28.10 0.97
C PRO A 729 3.38 -29.00 -0.25
N GLU A 730 3.99 -30.18 -0.26
CA GLU A 730 3.79 -31.27 -1.21
C GLU A 730 2.49 -32.06 -0.94
N VAL A 731 2.26 -32.47 0.31
CA VAL A 731 1.04 -33.17 0.75
C VAL A 731 -0.20 -32.27 0.62
N ASP A 732 -0.08 -31.00 1.01
CA ASP A 732 -1.10 -29.97 0.79
C ASP A 732 -1.46 -29.84 -0.72
N GLY A 733 -0.45 -29.92 -1.58
CA GLY A 733 -0.63 -29.92 -3.03
C GLY A 733 -1.41 -31.14 -3.52
N TYR A 734 -1.06 -32.33 -3.03
CA TYR A 734 -1.77 -33.56 -3.35
C TYR A 734 -3.22 -33.55 -2.90
N ILE A 735 -3.51 -33.05 -1.70
CA ILE A 735 -4.86 -33.02 -1.13
C ILE A 735 -5.71 -31.96 -1.81
N MET A 736 -5.16 -30.78 -2.09
CA MET A 736 -5.89 -29.73 -2.80
C MET A 736 -6.22 -30.16 -4.23
N GLU A 737 -5.28 -30.79 -4.93
CA GLU A 737 -5.55 -31.35 -6.26
C GLU A 737 -6.54 -32.52 -6.17
N ALA A 738 -6.43 -33.40 -5.18
CA ALA A 738 -7.40 -34.48 -4.98
C ALA A 738 -8.82 -33.94 -4.78
N ARG A 739 -9.00 -32.89 -3.98
CA ARG A 739 -10.31 -32.23 -3.78
C ARG A 739 -10.85 -31.61 -5.08
N ASN A 740 -9.99 -30.98 -5.88
CA ASN A 740 -10.38 -30.47 -7.20
C ASN A 740 -10.82 -31.60 -8.15
N ARG A 741 -10.11 -32.73 -8.13
CA ARG A 741 -10.44 -33.93 -8.93
C ARG A 741 -11.75 -34.56 -8.47
N ILE A 742 -12.00 -34.64 -7.15
CA ILE A 742 -13.27 -35.08 -6.58
C ILE A 742 -14.42 -34.17 -7.08
N ALA A 743 -14.22 -32.84 -7.08
CA ALA A 743 -15.23 -31.90 -7.57
C ALA A 743 -15.52 -32.04 -9.08
N ARG A 744 -14.53 -32.49 -9.87
CA ARG A 744 -14.68 -32.84 -11.30
C ARG A 744 -15.16 -34.27 -11.55
N ASN A 745 -15.48 -35.01 -10.49
CA ASN A 745 -15.87 -36.42 -10.53
C ASN A 745 -14.78 -37.38 -11.06
N GLU A 746 -13.50 -36.99 -10.96
CA GLU A 746 -12.33 -37.77 -11.38
C GLU A 746 -11.77 -38.60 -10.20
N ILE A 747 -12.57 -39.56 -9.73
CA ILE A 747 -12.38 -40.23 -8.43
C ILE A 747 -11.09 -41.09 -8.34
N ASP A 748 -10.67 -41.74 -9.43
CA ASP A 748 -9.45 -42.57 -9.44
C ASP A 748 -8.16 -41.74 -9.37
N GLN A 749 -8.15 -40.56 -9.99
CA GLN A 749 -7.02 -39.65 -9.92
C GLN A 749 -6.90 -39.04 -8.53
N ALA A 750 -8.03 -38.65 -7.92
CA ALA A 750 -8.05 -38.20 -6.53
C ALA A 750 -7.54 -39.28 -5.56
N PHE A 751 -7.93 -40.54 -5.77
CA PHE A 751 -7.45 -41.67 -4.98
C PHE A 751 -5.92 -41.81 -5.02
N ASN A 752 -5.33 -41.74 -6.21
CA ASN A 752 -3.88 -41.88 -6.37
C ASN A 752 -3.11 -40.71 -5.71
N LEU A 753 -3.63 -39.49 -5.82
CA LEU A 753 -3.05 -38.32 -5.16
C LEU A 753 -3.11 -38.44 -3.65
N LEU A 754 -4.25 -38.88 -3.09
CA LEU A 754 -4.40 -39.11 -1.65
C LEU A 754 -3.55 -40.28 -1.15
N GLN A 755 -3.33 -41.32 -1.95
CA GLN A 755 -2.42 -42.41 -1.59
C GLN A 755 -0.96 -41.96 -1.56
N ASN A 756 -0.55 -41.07 -2.47
CA ASN A 756 0.76 -40.46 -2.42
C ASN A 756 0.91 -39.54 -1.20
N ALA A 757 -0.11 -38.73 -0.91
CA ALA A 757 -0.19 -37.94 0.32
C ALA A 757 -0.07 -38.84 1.56
N ASN A 758 -0.79 -39.97 1.60
CA ASN A 758 -0.83 -40.91 2.72
C ASN A 758 0.53 -41.60 2.96
N LYS A 759 1.32 -41.84 1.91
CA LYS A 759 2.69 -42.37 2.06
C LYS A 759 3.61 -41.38 2.76
N ILE A 760 3.40 -40.08 2.54
CA ILE A 760 4.21 -39.01 3.11
C ILE A 760 3.71 -38.69 4.54
N MET A 761 2.40 -38.70 4.75
CA MET A 761 1.76 -38.43 6.04
C MET A 761 0.68 -39.46 6.38
N PRO A 762 1.06 -40.63 6.91
CA PRO A 762 0.14 -41.74 7.16
C PRO A 762 -0.78 -41.54 8.37
N ASN A 763 -0.61 -40.46 9.13
CA ASN A 763 -1.37 -40.15 10.34
C ASN A 763 -2.19 -38.86 10.19
N SER A 764 -2.56 -38.47 8.96
CA SER A 764 -3.34 -37.25 8.71
C SER A 764 -4.85 -37.54 8.68
N ALA A 765 -5.58 -36.90 9.58
CA ALA A 765 -7.04 -36.93 9.57
C ALA A 765 -7.63 -36.46 8.22
N VAL A 766 -7.06 -35.40 7.61
CA VAL A 766 -7.55 -34.84 6.35
C VAL A 766 -7.40 -35.84 5.20
N ILE A 767 -6.27 -36.54 5.12
CA ILE A 767 -6.06 -37.58 4.10
C ILE A 767 -7.07 -38.72 4.29
N HIS A 768 -7.22 -39.22 5.51
CA HIS A 768 -8.14 -40.31 5.81
C HIS A 768 -9.60 -39.92 5.60
N PHE A 769 -10.00 -38.68 5.90
CA PHE A 769 -11.33 -38.15 5.58
C PHE A 769 -11.58 -38.13 4.07
N ASN A 770 -10.66 -37.55 3.29
CA ASN A 770 -10.82 -37.48 1.83
C ASN A 770 -10.76 -38.89 1.20
N LEU A 771 -9.96 -39.82 1.73
CA LEU A 771 -9.95 -41.23 1.32
C LEU A 771 -11.30 -41.90 1.64
N GLY A 772 -11.87 -41.65 2.83
CA GLY A 772 -13.20 -42.11 3.19
C GLY A 772 -14.27 -41.63 2.22
N PHE A 773 -14.23 -40.35 1.84
CA PHE A 773 -15.13 -39.79 0.84
C PHE A 773 -14.94 -40.42 -0.55
N VAL A 774 -13.70 -40.67 -0.97
CA VAL A 774 -13.38 -41.34 -2.23
C VAL A 774 -13.90 -42.78 -2.25
N TYR A 775 -13.70 -43.55 -1.17
CA TYR A 775 -14.24 -44.91 -1.07
C TYR A 775 -15.77 -44.95 -1.09
N MET A 776 -16.42 -43.98 -0.44
CA MET A 776 -17.88 -43.81 -0.52
C MET A 776 -18.33 -43.62 -1.97
N LYS A 777 -17.66 -42.73 -2.73
CA LYS A 777 -17.98 -42.48 -4.14
C LYS A 777 -17.73 -43.69 -5.04
N LYS A 778 -16.82 -44.57 -4.65
CA LYS A 778 -16.56 -45.86 -5.32
C LYS A 778 -17.56 -46.97 -4.91
N GLY A 779 -18.45 -46.71 -3.94
CA GLY A 779 -19.41 -47.69 -3.42
C GLY A 779 -18.85 -48.65 -2.37
N ASP A 780 -17.59 -48.49 -1.95
CA ASP A 780 -16.96 -49.34 -0.92
C ASP A 780 -17.21 -48.75 0.47
N LEU A 781 -18.40 -49.03 1.01
CA LEU A 781 -18.87 -48.48 2.29
C LEU A 781 -18.02 -48.95 3.47
N GLU A 782 -17.49 -50.18 3.45
CA GLU A 782 -16.69 -50.72 4.56
C GLU A 782 -15.34 -50.01 4.66
N ARG A 783 -14.65 -49.80 3.53
CA ARG A 783 -13.41 -49.02 3.53
C ARG A 783 -13.66 -47.55 3.84
N ALA A 784 -14.77 -46.99 3.36
CA ALA A 784 -15.15 -45.61 3.70
C ALA A 784 -15.31 -45.43 5.22
N ILE A 785 -16.01 -46.35 5.88
CA ILE A 785 -16.17 -46.37 7.35
C ILE A 785 -14.82 -46.51 8.04
N LYS A 786 -13.97 -47.44 7.57
CA LYS A 786 -12.63 -47.65 8.13
C LYS A 786 -11.76 -46.39 8.06
N GLU A 787 -11.74 -45.71 6.92
CA GLU A 787 -10.96 -44.49 6.74
C GLU A 787 -11.57 -43.29 7.48
N CYS A 788 -12.90 -43.19 7.59
CA CYS A 788 -13.54 -42.19 8.45
C CYS A 788 -13.22 -42.43 9.93
N ASN A 789 -13.23 -43.68 10.41
CA ASN A 789 -12.85 -44.03 11.77
C ASN A 789 -11.35 -43.75 12.03
N ARG A 790 -10.49 -43.96 11.04
CA ARG A 790 -9.08 -43.53 11.11
C ARG A 790 -8.96 -42.02 11.19
N SER A 791 -9.71 -41.30 10.35
CA SER A 791 -9.78 -39.84 10.43
C SER A 791 -10.16 -39.39 11.83
N LEU A 792 -11.21 -39.98 12.41
CA LEU A 792 -11.70 -39.67 13.75
C LEU A 792 -10.76 -40.13 14.88
N ALA A 793 -9.98 -41.19 14.67
CA ALA A 793 -8.92 -41.59 15.60
C ALA A 793 -7.80 -40.54 15.66
N PHE A 794 -7.54 -39.84 14.54
CA PHE A 794 -6.56 -38.76 14.48
C PHE A 794 -7.16 -37.38 14.84
N ASN A 795 -8.42 -37.13 14.48
CA ASN A 795 -9.18 -35.92 14.83
C ASN A 795 -10.58 -36.28 15.35
N PRO A 796 -10.74 -36.46 16.68
CA PRO A 796 -12.02 -36.78 17.30
C PRO A 796 -13.04 -35.62 17.32
N TYR A 797 -12.71 -34.45 16.75
CA TYR A 797 -13.56 -33.27 16.73
C TYR A 797 -13.98 -32.88 15.30
N ASP A 798 -13.69 -33.73 14.32
CA ASP A 798 -14.07 -33.50 12.93
C ASP A 798 -15.56 -33.76 12.70
N SER A 799 -16.34 -32.67 12.75
CA SER A 799 -17.79 -32.75 12.51
C SER A 799 -18.15 -33.23 11.09
N GLU A 800 -17.30 -32.99 10.09
CA GLU A 800 -17.54 -33.46 8.71
C GLU A 800 -17.29 -34.97 8.61
N ALA A 801 -16.27 -35.49 9.29
CA ALA A 801 -16.02 -36.93 9.38
C ALA A 801 -17.14 -37.67 10.12
N TYR A 802 -17.67 -37.13 11.22
CA TYR A 802 -18.86 -37.68 11.88
C TYR A 802 -20.11 -37.62 11.01
N LEU A 803 -20.29 -36.54 10.24
CA LEU A 803 -21.40 -36.40 9.30
C LEU A 803 -21.33 -37.44 8.18
N LEU A 804 -20.15 -37.64 7.60
CA LEU A 804 -19.91 -38.65 6.58
C LEU A 804 -20.09 -40.06 7.16
N LEU A 805 -19.58 -40.34 8.36
CA LEU A 805 -19.74 -41.63 9.01
C LEU A 805 -21.20 -41.95 9.33
N GLY A 806 -21.97 -40.97 9.83
CA GLY A 806 -23.41 -41.10 10.04
C GLY A 806 -24.16 -41.40 8.75
N TYR A 807 -23.79 -40.76 7.64
CA TYR A 807 -24.35 -41.03 6.32
C TYR A 807 -24.03 -42.46 5.83
N LEU A 808 -22.79 -42.92 6.02
CA LEU A 808 -22.37 -44.27 5.64
C LEU A 808 -23.13 -45.36 6.42
N TYR A 809 -23.31 -45.19 7.74
CA TYR A 809 -24.12 -46.11 8.54
C TYR A 809 -25.60 -46.07 8.16
N PHE A 810 -26.13 -44.89 7.81
CA PHE A 810 -27.49 -44.77 7.32
C PHE A 810 -27.69 -45.53 6.00
N GLN A 811 -26.75 -45.45 5.06
CA GLN A 811 -26.78 -46.24 3.83
C GLN A 811 -26.71 -47.76 4.08
N LYS A 812 -26.00 -48.20 5.13
CA LYS A 812 -25.98 -49.60 5.59
C LYS A 812 -27.24 -50.03 6.35
N LYS A 813 -28.22 -49.14 6.53
CA LYS A 813 -29.42 -49.34 7.38
C LYS A 813 -29.10 -49.57 8.86
N ASP A 814 -27.91 -49.21 9.31
CA ASP A 814 -27.54 -49.21 10.72
C ASP A 814 -27.96 -47.87 11.35
N LEU A 815 -29.26 -47.79 11.64
CA LEU A 815 -29.89 -46.57 12.13
C LEU A 815 -29.38 -46.16 13.52
N THR A 816 -28.91 -47.10 14.33
CA THR A 816 -28.38 -46.83 15.67
C THR A 816 -27.07 -46.05 15.58
N ASN A 817 -26.08 -46.60 14.87
CA ASN A 817 -24.79 -45.92 14.68
C ASN A 817 -24.94 -44.62 13.87
N ALA A 818 -25.86 -44.58 12.90
CA ALA A 818 -26.16 -43.34 12.18
C ALA A 818 -26.65 -42.24 13.13
N SER A 819 -27.57 -42.56 14.03
CA SER A 819 -28.13 -41.59 14.99
C SER A 819 -27.08 -41.07 15.98
N GLU A 820 -26.17 -41.94 16.46
CA GLU A 820 -25.10 -41.55 17.38
C GLU A 820 -24.10 -40.60 16.72
N ASN A 821 -23.70 -40.89 15.49
CA ASN A 821 -22.78 -40.03 14.75
C ASN A 821 -23.39 -38.67 14.42
N PHE A 822 -24.67 -38.60 13.99
CA PHE A 822 -25.33 -37.31 13.76
C PHE A 822 -25.57 -36.51 15.05
N LYS A 823 -25.83 -37.17 16.18
CA LYS A 823 -25.82 -36.48 17.49
C LYS A 823 -24.46 -35.88 17.80
N LYS A 824 -23.36 -36.58 17.48
CA LYS A 824 -22.01 -36.06 17.67
C LYS A 824 -21.73 -34.84 16.78
N VAL A 825 -22.26 -34.82 15.55
CA VAL A 825 -22.23 -33.62 14.70
C VAL A 825 -22.91 -32.44 15.38
N ILE A 826 -24.08 -32.64 15.99
CA ILE A 826 -24.82 -31.58 16.70
C ILE A 826 -24.11 -31.14 17.98
N GLU A 827 -23.48 -32.07 18.70
CA GLU A 827 -22.66 -31.76 19.89
C GLU A 827 -21.46 -30.87 19.53
N LEU A 828 -20.77 -31.18 18.42
CA LEU A 828 -19.61 -30.43 17.94
C LEU A 828 -20.00 -29.13 17.21
N ASN A 829 -21.15 -29.13 16.54
CA ASN A 829 -21.69 -27.97 15.82
C ASN A 829 -23.22 -27.88 16.00
N PRO A 830 -23.69 -27.19 17.06
CA PRO A 830 -25.11 -27.04 17.36
C PRO A 830 -25.92 -26.29 16.30
N ASN A 831 -25.26 -25.60 15.35
CA ASN A 831 -25.92 -24.87 14.27
C ASN A 831 -25.83 -25.61 12.92
N SER A 832 -25.49 -26.91 12.92
CA SER A 832 -25.41 -27.72 11.71
C SER A 832 -26.80 -28.09 11.19
N ALA A 833 -27.29 -27.36 10.19
CA ALA A 833 -28.57 -27.67 9.54
C ALA A 833 -28.61 -29.11 8.98
N GLN A 834 -27.49 -29.60 8.43
CA GLN A 834 -27.36 -30.96 7.92
C GLN A 834 -27.33 -32.01 9.03
N GLY A 835 -26.67 -31.73 10.17
CA GLY A 835 -26.68 -32.63 11.33
C GLY A 835 -28.08 -32.84 11.88
N HIS A 836 -28.81 -31.75 12.14
CA HIS A 836 -30.22 -31.80 12.56
C HIS A 836 -31.12 -32.47 11.51
N GLY A 837 -30.97 -32.12 10.22
CA GLY A 837 -31.79 -32.68 9.16
C GLY A 837 -31.59 -34.19 8.99
N ASN A 838 -30.34 -34.66 8.98
CA ASN A 838 -30.01 -36.08 8.84
C ASN A 838 -30.39 -36.89 10.07
N LEU A 839 -30.24 -36.36 11.29
CA LEU A 839 -30.76 -37.02 12.49
C LEU A 839 -32.29 -37.14 12.45
N GLY A 840 -32.97 -36.10 11.96
CA GLY A 840 -34.41 -36.12 11.71
C GLY A 840 -34.85 -37.21 10.74
N PHE A 841 -34.12 -37.39 9.63
CA PHE A 841 -34.35 -38.49 8.68
C PHE A 841 -34.13 -39.87 9.32
N VAL A 842 -33.05 -40.06 10.09
CA VAL A 842 -32.78 -41.32 10.79
C VAL A 842 -33.90 -41.65 11.78
N TYR A 843 -34.36 -40.67 12.57
CA TYR A 843 -35.46 -40.88 13.51
C TYR A 843 -36.79 -41.19 12.83
N ALA A 844 -37.04 -40.64 11.64
CA ALA A 844 -38.22 -40.99 10.85
C ALA A 844 -38.21 -42.47 10.46
N GLU A 845 -37.07 -42.97 9.96
CA GLU A 845 -36.88 -44.39 9.62
C GLU A 845 -36.97 -45.30 10.85
N MET A 846 -36.49 -44.85 12.01
CA MET A 846 -36.66 -45.55 13.30
C MET A 846 -38.08 -45.49 13.86
N LYS A 847 -39.04 -44.85 13.15
CA LYS A 847 -40.41 -44.58 13.61
C LYS A 847 -40.49 -43.74 14.90
N LYS A 848 -39.41 -43.02 15.26
CA LYS A 848 -39.33 -42.07 16.39
C LYS A 848 -39.86 -40.69 15.97
N ARG A 849 -41.14 -40.66 15.65
CA ARG A 849 -41.80 -39.56 14.93
C ARG A 849 -41.72 -38.19 15.62
N LYS A 850 -41.91 -38.13 16.95
CA LYS A 850 -41.79 -36.89 17.73
C LYS A 850 -40.38 -36.29 17.65
N ALA A 851 -39.36 -37.11 17.85
CA ALA A 851 -37.96 -36.68 17.79
C ALA A 851 -37.58 -36.23 16.37
N ALA A 852 -38.05 -36.94 15.33
CA ALA A 852 -37.83 -36.55 13.94
C ALA A 852 -38.38 -35.15 13.62
N ILE A 853 -39.58 -34.82 14.12
CA ILE A 853 -40.22 -33.51 13.89
C ILE A 853 -39.40 -32.39 14.56
N GLU A 854 -38.92 -32.57 15.79
CA GLU A 854 -38.14 -31.54 16.51
C GLU A 854 -36.81 -31.23 15.81
N GLU A 855 -36.07 -32.26 15.40
CA GLU A 855 -34.80 -32.09 14.69
C GLU A 855 -35.00 -31.44 13.31
N LEU A 856 -36.04 -31.84 12.57
CA LEU A 856 -36.37 -31.23 11.27
C LEU A 856 -36.83 -29.78 11.38
N LYS A 857 -37.52 -29.39 12.47
CA LYS A 857 -37.84 -27.97 12.73
C LYS A 857 -36.57 -27.14 12.90
N MET A 858 -35.60 -27.64 13.65
CA MET A 858 -34.32 -26.95 13.83
C MET A 858 -33.55 -26.87 12.52
N ALA A 859 -33.54 -27.94 11.72
CA ALA A 859 -32.93 -27.96 10.39
C ALA A 859 -33.55 -26.92 9.44
N VAL A 860 -34.89 -26.78 9.41
CA VAL A 860 -35.60 -25.77 8.60
C VAL A 860 -35.34 -24.35 9.12
N LYS A 861 -35.22 -24.15 10.44
CA LYS A 861 -34.85 -22.86 11.02
C LYS A 861 -33.45 -22.42 10.59
N LEU A 862 -32.49 -23.35 10.59
CA LEU A 862 -31.10 -23.10 10.23
C LEU A 862 -30.89 -23.00 8.71
N ALA A 863 -31.71 -23.68 7.89
CA ALA A 863 -31.65 -23.62 6.43
C ALA A 863 -33.07 -23.47 5.80
N PRO A 864 -33.67 -22.27 5.82
CA PRO A 864 -35.06 -22.07 5.40
C PRO A 864 -35.35 -22.36 3.92
N GLY A 865 -34.31 -22.35 3.08
CA GLY A 865 -34.39 -22.63 1.65
C GLY A 865 -34.22 -24.10 1.26
N ASN A 866 -34.02 -25.02 2.21
CA ASN A 866 -33.86 -26.44 1.91
C ASN A 866 -35.23 -27.16 1.84
N GLU A 867 -35.71 -27.38 0.63
CA GLU A 867 -37.02 -27.99 0.36
C GLU A 867 -37.13 -29.43 0.89
N ASN A 868 -36.04 -30.20 0.91
CA ASN A 868 -36.07 -31.59 1.40
C ASN A 868 -36.44 -31.67 2.88
N PHE A 869 -35.87 -30.80 3.71
CA PHE A 869 -36.19 -30.76 5.14
C PHE A 869 -37.64 -30.31 5.37
N ARG A 870 -38.11 -29.31 4.62
CA ARG A 870 -39.49 -28.79 4.73
C ARG A 870 -40.51 -29.83 4.29
N ASN A 871 -40.27 -30.54 3.19
CA ASN A 871 -41.18 -31.57 2.68
C ASN A 871 -41.28 -32.74 3.65
N MET A 872 -40.14 -33.22 4.18
CA MET A 872 -40.14 -34.30 5.17
C MET A 872 -40.86 -33.90 6.46
N LEU A 873 -40.61 -32.69 6.96
CA LEU A 873 -41.29 -32.17 8.14
C LEU A 873 -42.81 -32.12 7.95
N THR A 874 -43.25 -31.61 6.80
CA THR A 874 -44.68 -31.51 6.45
C THR A 874 -45.35 -32.88 6.39
N ASN A 875 -44.71 -33.85 5.73
CA ASN A 875 -45.21 -35.23 5.63
C ASN A 875 -45.32 -35.91 7.00
N LEU A 876 -44.30 -35.74 7.85
CA LEU A 876 -44.30 -36.32 9.19
C LEU A 876 -45.36 -35.68 10.09
N GLN A 877 -45.55 -34.36 10.01
CA GLN A 877 -46.59 -33.63 10.77
C GLN A 877 -48.01 -34.01 10.35
N GLN A 878 -48.27 -34.10 9.04
CA GLN A 878 -49.58 -34.50 8.53
C GLN A 878 -49.97 -35.88 9.04
N ALA A 879 -49.11 -36.89 8.85
CA ALA A 879 -49.47 -38.23 9.30
C ALA A 879 -49.36 -38.41 10.83
N TYR A 880 -48.65 -37.53 11.57
CA TYR A 880 -48.70 -37.50 13.05
C TYR A 880 -50.06 -36.97 13.53
N SER A 881 -50.59 -35.93 12.88
CA SER A 881 -51.92 -35.39 13.18
C SER A 881 -53.06 -36.37 12.86
N VAL A 882 -52.89 -37.23 11.84
CA VAL A 882 -53.85 -38.30 11.52
C VAL A 882 -53.81 -39.42 12.56
N GLU A 883 -52.64 -39.77 13.09
CA GLU A 883 -52.50 -40.75 14.18
C GLU A 883 -53.05 -40.24 15.52
N GLU A 884 -52.82 -38.96 15.86
CA GLU A 884 -53.39 -38.35 17.07
C GLU A 884 -54.92 -38.18 16.99
N ARG A 885 -55.49 -38.03 15.79
CA ARG A 885 -56.97 -38.05 15.61
C ARG A 885 -57.57 -39.45 15.63
N ARG A 886 -56.75 -40.50 15.46
CA ARG A 886 -57.17 -41.91 15.49
C ARG A 886 -57.01 -42.56 16.87
N LYS A 887 -56.22 -41.96 17.75
CA LYS A 887 -56.14 -42.28 19.18
C LYS A 887 -57.15 -41.45 19.94
#